data_AF-A0A3D1BEE5-F1
#
_entry.id   AF-A0A3D1BEE5-F1
#
_cell.length_a   1.000
_cell.length_b   1.000
_cell.length_c   1.000
_cell.angle_alpha   90.00
_cell.angle_beta   90.00
_cell.angle_gamma   90.00
#
_symmetry.space_group_name_H-M   'P 1'
#
loop_
_entity.id
_entity.type
_entity.pdbx_description
1 polymer ?
#
loop_
_entity_poly.entity_id
_entity_poly.type
_entity_poly.pdbx_seq_one_letter_code
_entity_poly.pdbx_strand_id
1 'polypeptide(L)'
;MSMVSASIPGARASLANPKSGSLNVSGPKVVPPVPVVGSVASPGAHPNQGLNTSPAPAAPVSLRNVRLSMTQRWFGIALGKRLSTVSCEHLNSRRVQAPAPPANFRPSMFATAPSKMIRVVWIVLAWTAGLAGAVAALTQLYGDAWKQQGVALLNDQIKGELVVQDVDLSWWNGFPNISVDLWEASLTLPASSDTLLAATRIGVEMDVWTLWDNRPELSSLTWSGGHLQVAEMPDGSWNLSSMLNATPEDSEAELRLDRVVLEDVQVDAQFRDGRLWHGQLREVDASQQGRGHWSWDVRASKVQLPHPDAPALRPLDVEAEGQLTWSDDTGWASRGTGSLSGLGVVWNASQRPNQPPEVDVASTLTQAKLEGILVEVPWRDMGRFGHAVKLDATFRNGSWQATWNAPEADFQLAPGFTGLTMSLQGECGGRGTLRQSRDGLTWEVTEGTVQGPGWKLAGSASPHIAGGVAFLGGGDLDMSTPLLAWWPEVPAWLTSAWPAAGTAHAEGTAQWAPGMVLPELDGVASLDAWMGTFEGAPYQLSCPDIQAQKGLLHAETLDVQWSGNDATVRLRNLDFVQAIRGGALEGELDIAARALHADPWITWLSSGEPGSQAVLLPPGSALAVSLASDRLLWGALECTDVRTQARVQHDRCKLLSVGLRGLEGEAQVEGSLKPGRAGWALTLRGAAEDVSLPLLFETYGNFDQALLRHEHLGGAVSLAGNLGMSWTLDGSWQPDQFTASVETSIDHGQLRGLEVFDDVADYLDAHRLMAPLVDPDDLRSRLADVAFNPVSQRLDVSQNVVRLPKTTIQSSAMNVSIEGDYHFDEVMDYTLGFALRDLRASASDNVGVMEDDGLGNQFFLNMSGPLDAPVYRYDREAAKEHRRNAIDEEKARLLNALKGGPDVSEDAPSTPAQDIQPEEKGSLLGRKNRGDRRNQNKQDNLLNPDDEDYL
;
A
#
# COMPACT_ATOMS: atom_id res chain seq x y z
N MET A 1 19.34 -2.98 -3.98
CA MET A 1 18.17 -2.19 -4.45
C MET A 1 18.70 -1.07 -5.32
N SER A 2 18.57 -1.18 -6.64
CA SER A 2 19.23 -0.28 -7.59
C SER A 2 18.48 -0.26 -8.91
N MET A 3 18.04 0.94 -9.33
CA MET A 3 17.25 1.21 -10.56
C MET A 3 15.81 0.60 -10.50
N VAL A 4 14.76 1.20 -11.06
CA VAL A 4 14.64 2.00 -12.29
C VAL A 4 14.33 3.48 -12.01
N SER A 5 14.97 4.40 -12.75
CA SER A 5 14.59 5.82 -12.80
C SER A 5 13.88 6.14 -14.12
N ALA A 6 12.56 6.33 -14.07
CA ALA A 6 11.76 6.67 -15.25
C ALA A 6 11.72 8.20 -15.47
N SER A 7 12.26 8.66 -16.61
CA SER A 7 12.28 10.10 -16.94
C SER A 7 10.97 10.57 -17.57
N ILE A 8 10.23 11.45 -16.89
CA ILE A 8 9.03 12.11 -17.42
C ILE A 8 9.42 13.49 -18.01
N PRO A 9 9.03 13.83 -19.26
CA PRO A 9 9.35 15.12 -19.86
C PRO A 9 8.57 16.27 -19.21
N GLY A 10 9.28 17.32 -18.77
CA GLY A 10 8.70 18.39 -17.95
C GLY A 10 7.77 19.35 -18.68
N ALA A 11 6.50 19.40 -18.25
CA ALA A 11 5.57 20.46 -18.62
C ALA A 11 5.81 21.73 -17.78
N ARG A 12 6.22 22.83 -18.42
CA ARG A 12 6.32 24.15 -17.76
C ARG A 12 4.93 24.74 -17.51
N ALA A 13 4.49 24.77 -16.25
CA ALA A 13 3.35 25.58 -15.81
C ALA A 13 3.86 26.72 -14.91
N SER A 14 3.67 27.98 -15.31
CA SER A 14 4.12 29.14 -14.55
C SER A 14 3.08 29.56 -13.51
N LEU A 15 3.45 29.53 -12.22
CA LEU A 15 2.66 30.14 -11.16
C LEU A 15 2.63 31.67 -11.31
N ALA A 16 1.44 32.22 -11.56
CA ALA A 16 1.14 33.64 -11.48
C ALA A 16 -0.30 33.81 -10.98
N ASN A 17 -0.48 34.56 -9.89
CA ASN A 17 -1.75 34.73 -9.19
C ASN A 17 -1.74 36.09 -8.44
N PRO A 18 -2.89 36.64 -8.02
CA PRO A 18 -3.99 37.14 -8.84
C PRO A 18 -4.02 38.68 -8.89
N LYS A 19 -4.82 39.26 -9.78
CA LYS A 19 -5.42 40.59 -9.56
C LYS A 19 -6.87 40.67 -10.01
N SER A 20 -7.66 41.42 -9.24
CA SER A 20 -9.06 41.72 -9.46
C SER A 20 -9.25 42.86 -10.47
N GLY A 21 -10.41 42.86 -11.15
CA GLY A 21 -10.83 43.94 -12.05
C GLY A 21 -12.22 43.67 -12.63
N SER A 22 -13.20 44.48 -12.23
CA SER A 22 -14.57 44.43 -12.75
C SER A 22 -14.74 45.40 -13.92
N LEU A 23 -15.57 45.05 -14.93
CA LEU A 23 -16.57 45.94 -15.58
C LEU A 23 -17.32 45.27 -16.77
N ASN A 24 -18.52 44.80 -16.44
CA ASN A 24 -19.83 44.91 -17.13
C ASN A 24 -19.97 45.50 -18.58
N VAL A 25 -21.03 45.03 -19.29
CA VAL A 25 -21.84 45.65 -20.39
C VAL A 25 -21.66 45.21 -21.88
N SER A 26 -22.81 44.86 -22.49
CA SER A 26 -23.23 44.89 -23.92
C SER A 26 -22.94 43.72 -24.90
N GLY A 27 -24.04 43.16 -25.47
CA GLY A 27 -24.13 42.63 -26.85
C GLY A 27 -24.77 43.68 -27.79
N PRO A 28 -25.37 43.37 -28.99
CA PRO A 28 -26.23 42.19 -29.26
C PRO A 28 -26.33 41.61 -30.73
N LYS A 29 -26.98 40.43 -30.90
CA LYS A 29 -27.62 39.86 -32.14
C LYS A 29 -26.66 39.54 -33.33
N VAL A 30 -26.96 38.73 -34.38
CA VAL A 30 -28.18 38.20 -35.06
C VAL A 30 -28.01 36.67 -35.43
N VAL A 31 -29.00 35.97 -36.02
CA VAL A 31 -29.10 34.49 -36.22
C VAL A 31 -29.75 34.12 -37.61
N PRO A 32 -29.85 32.83 -38.05
CA PRO A 32 -28.91 31.97 -38.81
C PRO A 32 -29.07 32.09 -40.38
N PRO A 33 -29.55 31.15 -41.28
CA PRO A 33 -29.99 29.72 -41.24
C PRO A 33 -29.41 28.70 -42.31
N VAL A 34 -29.23 27.43 -41.89
CA VAL A 34 -29.67 26.10 -42.48
C VAL A 34 -29.93 25.95 -44.01
N PRO A 35 -29.35 24.92 -44.70
CA PRO A 35 -30.13 23.70 -45.08
C PRO A 35 -29.39 22.33 -45.09
N VAL A 36 -30.15 21.24 -45.30
CA VAL A 36 -29.78 19.80 -45.12
C VAL A 36 -29.99 18.97 -46.40
N VAL A 37 -29.06 18.06 -46.71
CA VAL A 37 -29.20 16.80 -47.50
C VAL A 37 -28.05 15.86 -47.05
N GLY A 38 -28.12 14.52 -46.96
CA GLY A 38 -29.18 13.52 -47.16
C GLY A 38 -28.61 12.10 -46.84
N SER A 39 -29.42 11.05 -46.84
CA SER A 39 -29.06 9.69 -46.36
C SER A 39 -29.25 8.58 -47.41
N VAL A 40 -28.88 7.33 -47.07
CA VAL A 40 -29.52 6.01 -47.44
C VAL A 40 -28.53 4.87 -47.86
N ALA A 41 -28.90 3.64 -47.44
CA ALA A 41 -28.57 2.29 -47.95
C ALA A 41 -27.27 1.55 -47.54
N SER A 42 -27.46 0.51 -46.72
CA SER A 42 -26.92 -0.85 -46.97
C SER A 42 -27.89 -1.63 -47.88
N PRO A 43 -27.48 -2.73 -48.54
CA PRO A 43 -27.75 -4.07 -47.98
C PRO A 43 -26.64 -5.11 -48.28
N GLY A 44 -26.81 -6.36 -47.83
CA GLY A 44 -25.88 -7.48 -48.12
C GLY A 44 -26.58 -8.82 -48.38
N ALA A 45 -25.83 -9.82 -48.87
CA ALA A 45 -26.30 -11.20 -49.04
C ALA A 45 -25.15 -12.25 -49.12
N HIS A 46 -25.39 -13.43 -48.56
CA HIS A 46 -24.70 -14.72 -48.79
C HIS A 46 -25.38 -15.47 -49.99
N PRO A 47 -24.95 -16.66 -50.52
CA PRO A 47 -24.32 -17.80 -49.79
C PRO A 47 -23.41 -18.82 -50.55
N ASN A 48 -22.98 -19.85 -49.78
CA ASN A 48 -22.91 -21.30 -50.08
C ASN A 48 -21.64 -22.03 -50.63
N GLN A 49 -21.36 -23.16 -49.95
CA GLN A 49 -20.65 -24.41 -50.36
C GLN A 49 -19.13 -24.34 -50.71
N GLY A 50 -18.27 -25.31 -50.35
CA GLY A 50 -18.40 -26.45 -49.42
C GLY A 50 -17.82 -27.78 -49.95
N LEU A 51 -16.89 -28.44 -49.22
CA LEU A 51 -16.42 -29.81 -49.50
C LEU A 51 -15.72 -30.47 -48.28
N ASN A 52 -15.74 -31.81 -48.22
CA ASN A 52 -15.23 -32.66 -47.12
C ASN A 52 -13.95 -33.42 -47.50
N THR A 53 -13.15 -33.82 -46.50
CA THR A 53 -12.58 -35.20 -46.43
C THR A 53 -12.24 -35.59 -44.98
N SER A 54 -12.43 -36.87 -44.65
CA SER A 54 -11.98 -37.53 -43.41
C SER A 54 -12.01 -39.05 -43.60
N PRO A 55 -11.05 -39.82 -43.02
CA PRO A 55 -11.27 -41.24 -42.78
C PRO A 55 -10.83 -41.74 -41.39
N ALA A 56 -11.62 -42.65 -40.83
CA ALA A 56 -11.20 -43.70 -39.88
C ALA A 56 -11.59 -45.06 -40.50
N PRO A 57 -11.01 -46.21 -40.09
CA PRO A 57 -11.69 -47.00 -39.03
C PRO A 57 -10.79 -47.99 -38.23
N ALA A 58 -11.30 -48.53 -37.11
CA ALA A 58 -11.37 -49.99 -36.80
C ALA A 58 -11.80 -50.29 -35.34
N ALA A 59 -12.41 -51.46 -35.12
CA ALA A 59 -12.75 -52.10 -33.82
C ALA A 59 -12.41 -53.63 -33.95
N PRO A 60 -12.98 -54.67 -33.27
CA PRO A 60 -14.19 -54.79 -32.40
C PRO A 60 -14.04 -55.79 -31.20
N VAL A 61 -15.15 -56.45 -30.75
CA VAL A 61 -15.27 -57.68 -29.87
C VAL A 61 -15.25 -57.42 -28.34
N SER A 62 -16.15 -57.94 -27.46
CA SER A 62 -17.41 -58.73 -27.58
C SER A 62 -18.22 -58.84 -26.25
N LEU A 63 -19.57 -58.83 -26.32
CA LEU A 63 -20.66 -59.60 -25.60
C LEU A 63 -20.47 -60.07 -24.11
N ARG A 64 -21.47 -60.28 -23.23
CA ARG A 64 -22.95 -60.52 -23.29
C ARG A 64 -23.54 -60.35 -21.87
N ASN A 65 -24.76 -59.86 -21.61
CA ASN A 65 -26.05 -60.60 -21.54
C ASN A 65 -27.18 -59.61 -21.10
N VAL A 66 -28.36 -59.50 -21.74
CA VAL A 66 -29.62 -60.28 -21.53
C VAL A 66 -30.30 -59.95 -20.17
N ARG A 67 -31.57 -59.47 -20.05
CA ARG A 67 -32.81 -59.80 -20.80
C ARG A 67 -33.98 -58.76 -20.65
N LEU A 68 -34.71 -58.47 -21.76
CA LEU A 68 -36.18 -58.23 -21.96
C LEU A 68 -37.06 -57.39 -20.97
N SER A 69 -38.19 -56.74 -21.35
CA SER A 69 -39.05 -56.77 -22.57
C SER A 69 -39.96 -55.52 -22.74
N MET A 70 -40.36 -55.23 -24.01
CA MET A 70 -41.59 -54.53 -24.49
C MET A 70 -41.84 -53.07 -24.03
N THR A 71 -42.00 -52.04 -24.89
CA THR A 71 -43.00 -51.76 -25.96
C THR A 71 -44.45 -51.70 -25.45
N GLN A 72 -45.31 -50.75 -25.86
CA GLN A 72 -45.47 -50.18 -27.22
C GLN A 72 -46.19 -48.80 -27.21
N ARG A 73 -46.11 -48.03 -28.32
CA ARG A 73 -47.03 -46.90 -28.61
C ARG A 73 -48.45 -47.41 -28.89
N TRP A 74 -49.49 -46.57 -28.74
CA TRP A 74 -50.46 -46.25 -29.82
C TRP A 74 -51.41 -45.09 -29.45
N PHE A 75 -52.22 -44.61 -30.42
CA PHE A 75 -53.15 -43.48 -30.31
C PHE A 75 -54.53 -43.90 -29.77
N GLY A 76 -55.27 -42.97 -29.14
CA GLY A 76 -56.67 -43.17 -28.74
C GLY A 76 -57.42 -41.84 -28.51
N ILE A 77 -58.68 -41.75 -28.96
CA ILE A 77 -59.54 -40.56 -28.90
C ILE A 77 -60.80 -40.87 -28.09
N ALA A 78 -61.18 -40.03 -27.12
CA ALA A 78 -62.57 -39.87 -26.64
C ALA A 78 -62.74 -38.64 -25.72
N LEU A 79 -63.98 -38.12 -25.62
CA LEU A 79 -64.38 -37.10 -24.64
C LEU A 79 -64.82 -37.73 -23.31
N GLY A 80 -64.67 -37.00 -22.20
CA GLY A 80 -65.29 -37.31 -20.90
C GLY A 80 -65.26 -36.11 -19.95
N LYS A 81 -66.33 -35.87 -19.17
CA LYS A 81 -66.46 -34.71 -18.26
C LYS A 81 -66.71 -35.13 -16.81
N ARG A 82 -66.14 -34.32 -15.89
CA ARG A 82 -66.58 -34.02 -14.50
C ARG A 82 -66.46 -35.08 -13.37
N LEU A 83 -65.88 -34.61 -12.25
CA LEU A 83 -66.24 -34.83 -10.82
C LEU A 83 -66.17 -36.28 -10.28
N SER A 84 -65.76 -36.59 -9.04
CA SER A 84 -65.87 -35.84 -7.76
C SER A 84 -65.00 -36.43 -6.61
N THR A 85 -64.55 -35.60 -5.65
CA THR A 85 -64.27 -35.91 -4.19
C THR A 85 -63.24 -37.03 -3.86
N VAL A 86 -62.54 -37.11 -2.70
CA VAL A 86 -62.88 -36.98 -1.25
C VAL A 86 -61.59 -36.66 -0.43
N SER A 87 -61.74 -36.27 0.85
CA SER A 87 -60.73 -36.09 1.93
C SER A 87 -59.97 -37.41 2.34
N CYS A 88 -59.20 -37.56 3.45
CA CYS A 88 -59.11 -36.84 4.74
C CYS A 88 -57.88 -37.27 5.61
N GLU A 89 -57.93 -36.89 6.91
CA GLU A 89 -57.32 -37.55 8.10
C GLU A 89 -55.78 -37.42 8.32
N HIS A 90 -55.24 -37.34 9.56
CA HIS A 90 -55.85 -37.23 10.91
C HIS A 90 -54.85 -36.70 11.98
N LEU A 91 -55.27 -36.69 13.26
CA LEU A 91 -54.50 -36.53 14.53
C LEU A 91 -54.06 -35.10 14.95
N ASN A 92 -53.52 -34.88 16.16
CA ASN A 92 -54.08 -34.98 17.54
C ASN A 92 -52.95 -34.78 18.60
N SER A 93 -53.15 -34.54 19.91
CA SER A 93 -54.16 -33.81 20.72
C SER A 93 -53.89 -34.10 22.21
N ARG A 94 -54.12 -33.17 23.16
CA ARG A 94 -54.43 -33.52 24.58
C ARG A 94 -55.31 -32.47 25.30
N ARG A 95 -55.94 -32.90 26.41
CA ARG A 95 -57.38 -32.68 26.67
C ARG A 95 -57.77 -32.86 28.15
N VAL A 96 -58.76 -32.10 28.65
CA VAL A 96 -59.62 -32.38 29.83
C VAL A 96 -61.06 -31.89 29.50
N GLN A 97 -62.06 -32.73 29.18
CA GLN A 97 -63.05 -33.44 30.06
C GLN A 97 -64.25 -32.53 30.48
N ALA A 98 -65.41 -32.51 29.78
CA ALA A 98 -66.55 -33.48 29.72
C ALA A 98 -67.58 -33.31 30.88
N PRO A 99 -68.90 -33.65 30.77
CA PRO A 99 -69.60 -34.50 29.78
C PRO A 99 -70.83 -33.83 29.06
N ALA A 100 -71.73 -34.63 28.45
CA ALA A 100 -72.81 -34.18 27.56
C ALA A 100 -74.18 -34.89 27.76
N PRO A 101 -75.31 -34.34 27.24
CA PRO A 101 -76.60 -35.02 27.06
C PRO A 101 -76.78 -35.60 25.62
N PRO A 102 -77.80 -36.47 25.38
CA PRO A 102 -77.90 -37.30 24.16
C PRO A 102 -78.86 -36.76 23.07
N ALA A 103 -78.96 -37.52 21.96
CA ALA A 103 -79.70 -37.18 20.75
C ALA A 103 -81.17 -37.67 20.70
N ASN A 104 -81.91 -37.08 19.74
CA ASN A 104 -83.16 -37.57 19.12
C ASN A 104 -84.45 -37.64 19.97
N PHE A 105 -85.35 -36.70 19.72
CA PHE A 105 -86.79 -36.91 19.81
C PHE A 105 -87.49 -36.34 18.56
N ARG A 106 -88.45 -37.05 17.99
CA ARG A 106 -89.28 -36.55 16.87
C ARG A 106 -90.47 -35.74 17.40
N PRO A 107 -90.80 -34.58 16.80
CA PRO A 107 -92.15 -34.05 16.81
C PRO A 107 -92.91 -34.45 15.53
N SER A 108 -94.23 -34.50 15.64
CA SER A 108 -95.17 -34.79 14.55
C SER A 108 -95.50 -33.55 13.70
N MET A 109 -96.12 -33.76 12.54
CA MET A 109 -96.83 -32.68 11.84
C MET A 109 -97.99 -32.19 12.71
N PHE A 110 -98.03 -30.89 13.03
CA PHE A 110 -99.26 -30.15 13.31
C PHE A 110 -99.11 -28.70 12.84
N ALA A 111 -100.04 -28.23 12.01
CA ALA A 111 -100.02 -26.88 11.47
C ALA A 111 -100.44 -25.85 12.53
N THR A 112 -99.61 -24.84 12.78
CA THR A 112 -99.94 -23.67 13.62
C THR A 112 -99.39 -22.37 12.99
N ALA A 113 -100.06 -21.24 13.28
CA ALA A 113 -100.05 -20.06 12.42
C ALA A 113 -98.79 -19.15 12.52
N PRO A 114 -98.32 -18.56 11.39
CA PRO A 114 -97.22 -17.59 11.39
C PRO A 114 -97.68 -16.23 11.96
N SER A 115 -97.24 -15.86 13.17
CA SER A 115 -97.82 -14.69 13.85
C SER A 115 -96.97 -13.92 14.87
N LYS A 116 -95.73 -14.30 15.20
CA LYS A 116 -94.92 -13.59 16.22
C LYS A 116 -93.57 -13.04 15.76
N MET A 117 -92.59 -13.84 15.34
CA MET A 117 -91.29 -13.29 14.87
C MET A 117 -91.44 -12.29 13.72
N ILE A 118 -92.26 -12.61 12.70
CA ILE A 118 -92.58 -11.71 11.59
C ILE A 118 -93.20 -10.39 12.12
N ARG A 119 -94.05 -10.44 13.15
CA ARG A 119 -94.60 -9.22 13.75
C ARG A 119 -93.55 -8.41 14.52
N VAL A 120 -92.63 -9.05 15.25
CA VAL A 120 -91.53 -8.33 15.92
C VAL A 120 -90.62 -7.65 14.90
N VAL A 121 -90.27 -8.34 13.80
CA VAL A 121 -89.50 -7.73 12.69
C VAL A 121 -90.26 -6.56 12.08
N TRP A 122 -91.55 -6.71 11.72
CA TRP A 122 -92.35 -5.60 11.18
C TRP A 122 -92.58 -4.47 12.20
N ILE A 123 -92.64 -4.74 13.50
CA ILE A 123 -92.75 -3.71 14.55
C ILE A 123 -91.43 -2.94 14.64
N VAL A 124 -90.28 -3.62 14.69
CA VAL A 124 -88.96 -2.95 14.68
C VAL A 124 -88.77 -2.14 13.40
N LEU A 125 -89.12 -2.70 12.23
CA LEU A 125 -88.98 -2.03 10.93
C LEU A 125 -89.98 -0.86 10.77
N ALA A 126 -91.18 -0.96 11.35
CA ALA A 126 -92.11 0.17 11.42
C ALA A 126 -91.71 1.22 12.46
N TRP A 127 -91.02 0.84 13.54
CA TRP A 127 -90.44 1.79 14.50
C TRP A 127 -89.21 2.49 13.94
N THR A 128 -88.32 1.82 13.20
CA THR A 128 -87.19 2.48 12.54
C THR A 128 -87.63 3.32 11.36
N ALA A 129 -88.59 2.86 10.54
CA ALA A 129 -89.21 3.69 9.50
C ALA A 129 -90.03 4.85 10.08
N GLY A 130 -90.69 4.65 11.22
CA GLY A 130 -91.41 5.71 11.94
C GLY A 130 -90.48 6.74 12.57
N LEU A 131 -89.35 6.31 13.14
CA LEU A 131 -88.30 7.18 13.66
C LEU A 131 -87.61 7.95 12.52
N ALA A 132 -87.21 7.27 11.44
CA ALA A 132 -86.65 7.91 10.25
C ALA A 132 -87.64 8.89 9.59
N GLY A 133 -88.93 8.56 9.56
CA GLY A 133 -90.00 9.46 9.09
C GLY A 133 -90.21 10.65 10.02
N ALA A 134 -90.08 10.47 11.34
CA ALA A 134 -90.15 11.55 12.31
C ALA A 134 -88.92 12.48 12.22
N VAL A 135 -87.71 11.94 12.08
CA VAL A 135 -86.49 12.74 11.84
C VAL A 135 -86.59 13.46 10.49
N ALA A 136 -87.02 12.79 9.41
CA ALA A 136 -87.26 13.44 8.12
C ALA A 136 -88.28 14.60 8.23
N ALA A 137 -89.37 14.41 8.96
CA ALA A 137 -90.35 15.47 9.22
C ALA A 137 -89.78 16.62 10.07
N LEU A 138 -88.99 16.32 11.11
CA LEU A 138 -88.30 17.34 11.91
C LEU A 138 -87.29 18.12 11.07
N THR A 139 -86.52 17.46 10.20
CA THR A 139 -85.57 18.13 9.29
C THR A 139 -86.26 19.00 8.24
N GLN A 140 -87.52 18.74 7.86
CA GLN A 140 -88.29 19.69 7.04
C GLN A 140 -88.95 20.82 7.85
N LEU A 141 -89.24 20.61 9.14
CA LEU A 141 -89.87 21.62 10.00
C LEU A 141 -88.86 22.60 10.62
N TYR A 142 -87.62 22.15 10.87
CA TYR A 142 -86.57 22.91 11.57
C TYR A 142 -85.26 23.02 10.77
N GLY A 143 -85.17 22.42 9.58
CA GLY A 143 -83.94 22.37 8.78
C GLY A 143 -83.31 23.73 8.53
N ASP A 144 -84.09 24.74 8.15
CA ASP A 144 -83.58 26.10 7.91
C ASP A 144 -83.02 26.75 9.18
N ALA A 145 -83.62 26.47 10.35
CA ALA A 145 -83.13 26.96 11.64
C ALA A 145 -81.83 26.25 12.05
N TRP A 146 -81.73 24.93 11.82
CA TRP A 146 -80.51 24.15 12.09
C TRP A 146 -79.38 24.50 11.12
N LYS A 147 -79.67 24.74 9.83
CA LYS A 147 -78.72 25.31 8.85
C LYS A 147 -78.19 26.67 9.33
N GLN A 148 -79.07 27.57 9.77
CA GLN A 148 -78.66 28.86 10.34
C GLN A 148 -77.84 28.72 11.63
N GLN A 149 -78.18 27.78 12.52
CA GLN A 149 -77.43 27.53 13.76
C GLN A 149 -76.03 26.95 13.50
N GLY A 150 -75.86 26.03 12.54
CA GLY A 150 -74.54 25.50 12.17
C GLY A 150 -73.63 26.55 11.52
N VAL A 151 -74.19 27.38 10.62
CA VAL A 151 -73.47 28.53 10.04
C VAL A 151 -73.10 29.55 11.12
N ALA A 152 -74.03 29.88 12.03
CA ALA A 152 -73.78 30.82 13.11
C ALA A 152 -72.70 30.30 14.08
N LEU A 153 -72.75 29.04 14.51
CA LEU A 153 -71.72 28.42 15.36
C LEU A 153 -70.33 28.53 14.74
N LEU A 154 -70.19 28.20 13.45
CA LEU A 154 -68.91 28.27 12.77
C LEU A 154 -68.44 29.73 12.60
N ASN A 155 -69.35 30.64 12.27
CA ASN A 155 -69.03 32.06 12.08
C ASN A 155 -68.69 32.78 13.40
N ASP A 156 -69.39 32.49 14.50
CA ASP A 156 -69.11 33.05 15.83
C ASP A 156 -67.74 32.59 16.36
N GLN A 157 -67.19 31.49 15.85
CA GLN A 157 -65.84 31.01 16.18
C GLN A 157 -64.74 31.62 15.30
N ILE A 158 -65.08 32.36 14.22
CA ILE A 158 -64.14 32.78 13.17
C ILE A 158 -64.05 34.32 13.03
N LYS A 159 -62.82 34.83 12.92
CA LYS A 159 -62.48 36.23 12.61
C LYS A 159 -62.27 36.44 11.10
N GLY A 160 -63.32 36.32 10.30
CA GLY A 160 -63.27 36.54 8.85
C GLY A 160 -64.63 36.52 8.18
N GLU A 161 -64.67 36.81 6.88
CA GLU A 161 -65.88 36.70 6.07
C GLU A 161 -65.94 35.30 5.44
N LEU A 162 -66.87 34.47 5.94
CA LEU A 162 -67.14 33.12 5.42
C LEU A 162 -68.24 33.20 4.36
N VAL A 163 -67.87 33.00 3.09
CA VAL A 163 -68.77 32.98 1.94
C VAL A 163 -69.01 31.53 1.52
N VAL A 164 -70.28 31.11 1.47
CA VAL A 164 -70.70 29.74 1.10
C VAL A 164 -71.71 29.83 -0.04
N GLN A 165 -71.67 28.91 -1.01
CA GLN A 165 -72.61 28.92 -2.14
C GLN A 165 -73.95 28.24 -1.84
N ASP A 166 -73.91 27.09 -1.16
CA ASP A 166 -75.10 26.35 -0.73
C ASP A 166 -74.87 25.71 0.64
N VAL A 167 -75.94 25.55 1.42
CA VAL A 167 -75.90 25.05 2.79
C VAL A 167 -76.91 23.94 2.91
N ASP A 168 -76.46 22.70 3.15
CA ASP A 168 -77.30 21.52 3.24
C ASP A 168 -77.28 20.83 4.61
N LEU A 169 -78.17 19.84 4.82
CA LEU A 169 -78.35 19.21 6.13
C LEU A 169 -78.43 17.69 6.02
N SER A 170 -77.34 17.03 6.41
CA SER A 170 -77.13 15.59 6.33
C SER A 170 -77.35 14.92 7.69
N TRP A 171 -78.47 14.19 7.81
CA TRP A 171 -78.91 13.54 9.05
C TRP A 171 -78.90 12.01 9.01
N TRP A 172 -78.86 11.40 7.82
CA TRP A 172 -79.01 9.94 7.68
C TRP A 172 -77.73 9.16 7.99
N ASN A 173 -76.56 9.71 7.65
CA ASN A 173 -75.28 9.00 7.76
C ASN A 173 -74.60 9.16 9.14
N GLY A 174 -74.98 10.18 9.92
CA GLY A 174 -74.32 10.54 11.18
C GLY A 174 -75.17 10.39 12.45
N PHE A 175 -76.46 10.04 12.36
CA PHE A 175 -77.37 10.00 13.51
C PHE A 175 -76.80 9.16 14.69
N PRO A 176 -76.70 9.72 15.91
CA PRO A 176 -77.44 10.86 16.46
C PRO A 176 -76.84 12.26 16.21
N ASN A 177 -75.78 12.42 15.42
CA ASN A 177 -75.33 13.74 14.96
C ASN A 177 -76.12 14.18 13.70
N ILE A 178 -76.21 15.49 13.48
CA ILE A 178 -76.57 16.11 12.21
C ILE A 178 -75.36 16.89 11.70
N SER A 179 -74.99 16.70 10.43
CA SER A 179 -74.02 17.57 9.74
C SER A 179 -74.75 18.70 9.02
N VAL A 180 -74.32 19.94 9.24
CA VAL A 180 -74.62 21.07 8.35
C VAL A 180 -73.48 21.14 7.34
N ASP A 181 -73.79 20.88 6.07
CA ASP A 181 -72.81 20.77 4.99
C ASP A 181 -72.74 22.09 4.19
N LEU A 182 -71.62 22.79 4.29
CA LEU A 182 -71.34 24.06 3.60
C LEU A 182 -70.60 23.78 2.30
N TRP A 183 -71.24 24.00 1.15
CA TRP A 183 -70.68 23.72 -0.18
C TRP A 183 -70.01 24.94 -0.81
N GLU A 184 -68.84 24.70 -1.40
CA GLU A 184 -67.97 25.73 -2.01
C GLU A 184 -67.75 26.92 -1.05
N ALA A 185 -67.36 26.60 0.17
CA ALA A 185 -67.09 27.56 1.23
C ALA A 185 -65.71 28.21 1.04
N SER A 186 -65.61 29.52 1.27
CA SER A 186 -64.37 30.28 1.19
C SER A 186 -64.29 31.30 2.32
N LEU A 187 -63.09 31.47 2.88
CA LEU A 187 -62.85 32.32 4.03
C LEU A 187 -61.72 33.31 3.73
N THR A 188 -62.02 34.60 3.91
CA THR A 188 -61.04 35.69 3.76
C THR A 188 -60.88 36.42 5.09
N LEU A 189 -59.64 36.70 5.50
CA LEU A 189 -59.36 37.44 6.74
C LEU A 189 -59.51 38.95 6.49
N PRO A 190 -59.96 39.76 7.48
CA PRO A 190 -60.22 41.20 7.27
C PRO A 190 -58.99 42.04 6.91
N ALA A 191 -57.79 41.45 6.97
CA ALA A 191 -56.51 42.08 6.65
C ALA A 191 -55.82 41.47 5.41
N SER A 192 -56.39 40.44 4.76
CA SER A 192 -55.87 39.87 3.51
C SER A 192 -56.81 40.15 2.34
N SER A 193 -56.25 40.39 1.16
CA SER A 193 -57.00 40.37 -0.11
C SER A 193 -56.99 38.99 -0.79
N ASP A 194 -56.39 38.00 -0.13
CA ASP A 194 -56.20 36.64 -0.61
C ASP A 194 -56.94 35.66 0.30
N THR A 195 -57.38 34.54 -0.27
CA THR A 195 -58.25 33.55 0.38
C THR A 195 -57.42 32.66 1.30
N LEU A 196 -57.76 32.65 2.60
CA LEU A 196 -57.08 31.81 3.59
C LEU A 196 -57.37 30.33 3.36
N LEU A 197 -58.64 30.04 3.07
CA LEU A 197 -59.20 28.70 2.99
C LEU A 197 -60.29 28.71 1.92
N ALA A 198 -60.26 27.73 1.03
CA ALA A 198 -61.41 27.36 0.21
C ALA A 198 -61.65 25.86 0.34
N ALA A 199 -62.90 25.46 0.50
CA ALA A 199 -63.33 24.10 0.78
C ALA A 199 -64.47 23.70 -0.15
N THR A 200 -64.36 22.55 -0.80
CA THR A 200 -65.48 22.02 -1.62
C THR A 200 -66.66 21.66 -0.72
N ARG A 201 -66.39 21.11 0.48
CA ARG A 201 -67.35 20.90 1.56
C ARG A 201 -66.72 21.16 2.93
N ILE A 202 -67.43 21.88 3.80
CA ILE A 202 -67.21 21.86 5.25
C ILE A 202 -68.44 21.25 5.91
N GLY A 203 -68.32 20.07 6.50
CA GLY A 203 -69.35 19.43 7.31
C GLY A 203 -69.18 19.82 8.78
N VAL A 204 -70.18 20.46 9.37
CA VAL A 204 -70.22 20.87 10.78
C VAL A 204 -71.18 19.94 11.51
N GLU A 205 -70.65 18.96 12.26
CA GLU A 205 -71.49 18.02 13.02
C GLU A 205 -71.86 18.55 14.40
N MET A 206 -73.15 18.41 14.73
CA MET A 206 -73.75 18.83 15.99
C MET A 206 -74.63 17.70 16.55
N ASP A 207 -74.68 17.55 17.87
CA ASP A 207 -75.55 16.55 18.53
C ASP A 207 -77.02 17.01 18.48
N VAL A 208 -77.91 16.16 17.96
CA VAL A 208 -79.37 16.35 17.91
C VAL A 208 -80.00 16.72 19.25
N TRP A 209 -79.45 16.25 20.38
CA TRP A 209 -79.96 16.58 21.70
C TRP A 209 -79.60 18.01 22.11
N THR A 210 -78.40 18.49 21.79
CA THR A 210 -77.94 19.86 22.10
C THR A 210 -78.68 20.93 21.27
N LEU A 211 -79.06 20.56 20.04
CA LEU A 211 -79.98 21.32 19.19
C LEU A 211 -81.37 21.53 19.82
N TRP A 212 -81.85 20.58 20.63
CA TRP A 212 -83.17 20.65 21.27
C TRP A 212 -83.20 21.59 22.48
N ASP A 213 -82.12 21.61 23.27
CA ASP A 213 -81.96 22.53 24.42
C ASP A 213 -81.50 23.93 24.00
N ASN A 214 -81.43 24.20 22.68
CA ASN A 214 -81.07 25.49 22.08
C ASN A 214 -79.69 26.02 22.55
N ARG A 215 -78.77 25.07 22.80
CA ARG A 215 -77.34 25.27 23.08
C ARG A 215 -76.53 24.27 22.25
N PRO A 216 -76.51 24.41 20.92
CA PRO A 216 -75.87 23.41 20.07
C PRO A 216 -74.35 23.36 20.33
N GLU A 217 -73.83 22.15 20.56
CA GLU A 217 -72.39 21.92 20.74
C GLU A 217 -71.80 21.29 19.45
N LEU A 218 -70.58 21.71 19.09
CA LEU A 218 -69.84 21.21 17.94
C LEU A 218 -69.16 19.88 18.30
N SER A 219 -69.55 18.78 17.64
CA SER A 219 -68.98 17.46 17.92
C SER A 219 -67.84 17.10 16.97
N SER A 220 -68.00 17.34 15.67
CA SER A 220 -66.92 17.17 14.69
C SER A 220 -66.91 18.21 13.58
N LEU A 221 -65.72 18.45 13.01
CA LEU A 221 -65.49 19.28 11.85
C LEU A 221 -64.89 18.43 10.73
N THR A 222 -65.59 18.30 9.61
CA THR A 222 -65.10 17.62 8.40
C THR A 222 -64.82 18.65 7.31
N TRP A 223 -63.67 18.58 6.65
CA TRP A 223 -63.34 19.39 5.47
C TRP A 223 -62.93 18.48 4.32
N SER A 224 -63.75 18.44 3.27
CA SER A 224 -63.46 17.68 2.04
C SER A 224 -63.14 18.62 0.87
N GLY A 225 -61.95 18.47 0.28
CA GLY A 225 -61.50 19.14 -0.95
C GLY A 225 -61.16 20.63 -0.80
N GLY A 226 -60.32 21.15 -1.69
CA GLY A 226 -59.99 22.58 -1.79
C GLY A 226 -58.54 22.91 -1.42
N HIS A 227 -58.30 24.12 -0.92
CA HIS A 227 -56.96 24.63 -0.60
C HIS A 227 -56.90 25.40 0.73
N LEU A 228 -55.72 25.36 1.37
CA LEU A 228 -55.38 26.08 2.60
C LEU A 228 -54.07 26.86 2.39
N GLN A 229 -54.11 28.19 2.58
CA GLN A 229 -52.91 29.04 2.58
C GLN A 229 -52.51 29.34 4.03
N VAL A 230 -51.33 28.88 4.43
CA VAL A 230 -50.78 29.06 5.78
C VAL A 230 -49.56 29.98 5.71
N ALA A 231 -49.44 30.95 6.61
CA ALA A 231 -48.34 31.92 6.59
C ALA A 231 -47.90 32.34 8.00
N GLU A 232 -46.59 32.26 8.25
CA GLU A 232 -45.96 32.70 9.51
C GLU A 232 -45.79 34.23 9.50
N MET A 233 -46.36 34.89 10.50
CA MET A 233 -46.31 36.35 10.64
C MET A 233 -44.99 36.83 11.27
N PRO A 234 -44.63 38.12 11.10
CA PRO A 234 -43.41 38.69 11.69
C PRO A 234 -43.31 38.64 13.22
N ASP A 235 -44.40 38.38 13.95
CA ASP A 235 -44.41 38.20 15.40
C ASP A 235 -44.19 36.74 15.86
N GLY A 236 -44.37 35.75 14.97
CA GLY A 236 -44.31 34.31 15.27
C GLY A 236 -45.67 33.63 15.41
N SER A 237 -46.76 34.38 15.24
CA SER A 237 -48.09 33.81 15.04
C SER A 237 -48.25 33.25 13.62
N TRP A 238 -49.28 32.45 13.39
CA TRP A 238 -49.68 32.02 12.05
C TRP A 238 -50.98 32.71 11.65
N ASN A 239 -51.22 32.93 10.35
CA ASN A 239 -52.51 33.44 9.84
C ASN A 239 -53.72 32.59 10.32
N LEU A 240 -53.56 31.28 10.46
CA LEU A 240 -54.51 30.37 11.11
C LEU A 240 -54.80 30.72 12.58
N SER A 241 -53.86 31.25 13.36
CA SER A 241 -54.17 31.70 14.73
C SER A 241 -54.99 32.99 14.77
N SER A 242 -54.87 33.84 13.74
CA SER A 242 -55.74 35.02 13.59
C SER A 242 -57.16 34.69 13.09
N MET A 243 -57.41 33.45 12.65
CA MET A 243 -58.72 32.97 12.22
C MET A 243 -59.70 32.79 13.40
N LEU A 244 -59.23 32.57 14.63
CA LEU A 244 -60.08 32.16 15.76
C LEU A 244 -60.54 33.33 16.64
N ASN A 245 -61.78 33.25 17.15
CA ASN A 245 -62.37 34.27 18.01
C ASN A 245 -61.83 34.24 19.46
N ALA A 246 -60.58 34.68 19.61
CA ALA A 246 -59.97 34.93 20.92
C ALA A 246 -60.65 36.11 21.65
N THR A 247 -61.56 35.79 22.57
CA THR A 247 -62.17 36.67 23.59
C THR A 247 -62.34 35.90 24.92
N PRO A 248 -61.35 35.89 25.81
CA PRO A 248 -61.33 34.98 26.98
C PRO A 248 -62.24 35.35 28.17
N GLU A 249 -62.93 36.50 28.16
CA GLU A 249 -63.54 37.07 29.39
C GLU A 249 -65.08 37.04 29.48
N ASP A 250 -65.80 36.82 28.37
CA ASP A 250 -67.29 36.89 28.33
C ASP A 250 -67.95 35.67 27.63
N SER A 251 -67.21 34.58 27.38
CA SER A 251 -67.71 33.39 26.68
C SER A 251 -67.62 32.13 27.53
N GLU A 252 -68.73 31.74 28.19
CA GLU A 252 -68.83 30.47 28.95
C GLU A 252 -68.76 29.21 28.06
N ALA A 253 -68.83 29.36 26.74
CA ALA A 253 -68.70 28.27 25.78
C ALA A 253 -67.21 27.98 25.48
N GLU A 254 -66.59 27.13 26.29
CA GLU A 254 -65.30 26.50 25.93
C GLU A 254 -65.49 25.72 24.61
N LEU A 255 -64.70 26.05 23.58
CA LEU A 255 -64.81 25.45 22.24
C LEU A 255 -64.33 23.98 22.31
N ARG A 256 -65.27 23.10 22.62
CA ARG A 256 -65.09 21.65 22.54
C ARG A 256 -65.25 21.21 21.09
N LEU A 257 -64.36 20.33 20.66
CA LEU A 257 -64.27 19.78 19.31
C LEU A 257 -63.67 18.38 19.48
N ASP A 258 -64.52 17.36 19.41
CA ASP A 258 -64.10 16.00 19.76
C ASP A 258 -63.40 15.29 18.58
N ARG A 259 -63.61 15.74 17.34
CA ARG A 259 -62.94 15.20 16.13
C ARG A 259 -62.79 16.23 15.00
N VAL A 260 -61.67 16.16 14.27
CA VAL A 260 -61.41 16.89 13.02
C VAL A 260 -61.03 15.89 11.93
N VAL A 261 -61.67 15.99 10.78
CA VAL A 261 -61.40 15.15 9.60
C VAL A 261 -61.08 16.04 8.40
N LEU A 262 -59.96 15.79 7.72
CA LEU A 262 -59.60 16.46 6.46
C LEU A 262 -59.48 15.42 5.33
N GLU A 263 -60.13 15.66 4.19
CA GLU A 263 -60.12 14.77 3.03
C GLU A 263 -59.68 15.54 1.79
N ASP A 264 -58.63 15.10 1.10
CA ASP A 264 -58.15 15.65 -0.18
C ASP A 264 -57.93 17.19 -0.23
N VAL A 265 -57.44 17.77 0.87
CA VAL A 265 -57.12 19.20 1.03
C VAL A 265 -55.70 19.50 0.55
N GLN A 266 -55.53 20.47 -0.35
CA GLN A 266 -54.19 20.99 -0.71
C GLN A 266 -53.75 22.03 0.31
N VAL A 267 -52.48 22.02 0.71
CA VAL A 267 -51.93 23.00 1.65
C VAL A 267 -50.63 23.58 1.14
N ASP A 268 -50.56 24.91 1.15
CA ASP A 268 -49.37 25.71 0.90
C ASP A 268 -49.03 26.47 2.18
N ALA A 269 -47.85 26.27 2.76
CA ALA A 269 -47.40 26.99 3.96
C ALA A 269 -46.11 27.78 3.74
N GLN A 270 -46.15 29.08 4.02
CA GLN A 270 -45.00 29.98 3.94
C GLN A 270 -44.43 30.26 5.35
N PHE A 271 -43.16 29.93 5.55
CA PHE A 271 -42.38 30.26 6.75
C PHE A 271 -41.75 31.66 6.61
N ARG A 272 -41.43 32.31 7.73
CA ARG A 272 -40.83 33.66 7.77
C ARG A 272 -39.49 33.75 7.03
N ASP A 273 -38.72 32.68 7.03
CA ASP A 273 -37.43 32.58 6.32
C ASP A 273 -37.57 32.40 4.79
N GLY A 274 -38.81 32.37 4.27
CA GLY A 274 -39.10 32.25 2.85
C GLY A 274 -39.20 30.82 2.35
N ARG A 275 -39.05 29.79 3.20
CA ARG A 275 -39.39 28.41 2.83
C ARG A 275 -40.88 28.31 2.50
N LEU A 276 -41.18 27.60 1.41
CA LEU A 276 -42.53 27.23 0.99
C LEU A 276 -42.68 25.72 1.13
N TRP A 277 -43.65 25.29 1.92
CA TRP A 277 -44.13 23.92 1.98
C TRP A 277 -45.34 23.77 1.06
N HIS A 278 -45.39 22.68 0.31
CA HIS A 278 -46.57 22.30 -0.48
C HIS A 278 -46.88 20.82 -0.26
N GLY A 279 -48.15 20.46 -0.15
CA GLY A 279 -48.58 19.06 -0.04
C GLY A 279 -50.08 18.88 -0.26
N GLN A 280 -50.48 17.63 -0.50
CA GLN A 280 -51.89 17.24 -0.56
C GLN A 280 -52.19 16.32 0.62
N LEU A 281 -52.92 16.81 1.62
CA LEU A 281 -53.49 16.00 2.69
C LEU A 281 -54.59 15.14 2.06
N ARG A 282 -54.35 13.83 1.97
CA ARG A 282 -55.29 12.86 1.40
C ARG A 282 -56.38 12.52 2.41
N GLU A 283 -55.97 12.31 3.65
CA GLU A 283 -56.80 11.89 4.78
C GLU A 283 -56.11 12.37 6.06
N VAL A 284 -56.84 13.03 6.96
CA VAL A 284 -56.40 13.32 8.34
C VAL A 284 -57.58 13.03 9.24
N ASP A 285 -57.36 12.29 10.32
CA ASP A 285 -58.36 12.04 11.36
C ASP A 285 -57.73 12.30 12.73
N ALA A 286 -58.09 13.43 13.34
CA ALA A 286 -57.62 13.83 14.67
C ALA A 286 -58.79 13.81 15.65
N SER A 287 -58.69 13.02 16.73
CA SER A 287 -59.73 12.81 17.73
C SER A 287 -59.24 13.12 19.14
N GLN A 288 -60.08 13.77 19.94
CA GLN A 288 -59.78 14.12 21.32
C GLN A 288 -60.12 12.94 22.26
N GLN A 289 -59.12 12.49 23.02
CA GLN A 289 -59.21 11.39 23.99
C GLN A 289 -59.39 11.90 25.44
N GLY A 290 -59.42 13.23 25.62
CA GLY A 290 -59.55 13.94 26.89
C GLY A 290 -59.04 15.38 26.75
N ARG A 291 -59.27 16.25 27.74
CA ARG A 291 -58.84 17.66 27.67
C ARG A 291 -57.33 17.76 27.38
N GLY A 292 -56.96 18.42 26.29
CA GLY A 292 -55.57 18.55 25.84
C GLY A 292 -54.91 17.26 25.33
N HIS A 293 -55.64 16.16 25.14
CA HIS A 293 -55.11 14.86 24.69
C HIS A 293 -55.72 14.47 23.35
N TRP A 294 -54.91 14.39 22.30
CA TRP A 294 -55.31 14.06 20.94
C TRP A 294 -54.61 12.81 20.41
N SER A 295 -55.33 12.01 19.64
CA SER A 295 -54.81 10.94 18.78
C SER A 295 -55.07 11.29 17.32
N TRP A 296 -54.11 11.05 16.43
CA TRP A 296 -54.24 11.43 15.02
C TRP A 296 -53.64 10.39 14.05
N ASP A 297 -54.27 10.23 12.89
CA ASP A 297 -53.73 9.59 11.67
C ASP A 297 -53.65 10.67 10.57
N VAL A 298 -52.57 10.67 9.80
CA VAL A 298 -52.31 11.59 8.69
C VAL A 298 -51.77 10.81 7.49
N ARG A 299 -52.43 10.97 6.35
CA ARG A 299 -51.96 10.54 5.02
C ARG A 299 -51.84 11.75 4.11
N ALA A 300 -50.65 12.03 3.65
CA ALA A 300 -50.37 13.13 2.72
C ALA A 300 -49.52 12.65 1.54
N SER A 301 -49.64 13.31 0.39
CA SER A 301 -48.85 13.00 -0.80
C SER A 301 -48.25 14.25 -1.45
N LYS A 302 -47.23 14.04 -2.28
CA LYS A 302 -46.47 15.09 -2.99
C LYS A 302 -45.81 16.13 -2.07
N VAL A 303 -45.60 15.79 -0.80
CA VAL A 303 -45.15 16.68 0.27
C VAL A 303 -43.73 17.18 -0.03
N GLN A 304 -43.55 18.49 -0.17
CA GLN A 304 -42.27 19.13 -0.51
C GLN A 304 -41.82 20.04 0.63
N LEU A 305 -40.70 19.67 1.27
CA LEU A 305 -40.12 20.35 2.43
C LEU A 305 -38.71 20.88 2.08
N PRO A 306 -38.59 21.97 1.30
CA PRO A 306 -37.29 22.58 1.01
C PRO A 306 -36.69 23.21 2.27
N HIS A 307 -35.43 22.93 2.54
CA HIS A 307 -34.65 23.54 3.62
C HIS A 307 -33.25 23.89 3.08
N PRO A 308 -32.72 25.10 3.28
CA PRO A 308 -31.48 25.56 2.63
C PRO A 308 -30.26 24.69 2.96
N ASP A 309 -30.16 24.22 4.21
CA ASP A 309 -29.04 23.38 4.68
C ASP A 309 -29.28 21.86 4.53
N ALA A 310 -30.30 21.44 3.76
CA ALA A 310 -30.64 20.03 3.57
C ALA A 310 -30.57 19.60 2.09
N PRO A 311 -30.26 18.32 1.79
CA PRO A 311 -30.35 17.80 0.42
C PRO A 311 -31.76 17.94 -0.16
N ALA A 312 -31.85 18.23 -1.46
CA ALA A 312 -33.12 18.32 -2.16
C ALA A 312 -33.86 16.96 -2.15
N LEU A 313 -35.09 16.95 -1.63
CA LEU A 313 -35.93 15.77 -1.52
C LEU A 313 -36.93 15.71 -2.68
N ARG A 314 -37.28 14.49 -3.10
CA ARG A 314 -38.40 14.22 -4.00
C ARG A 314 -39.71 14.53 -3.27
N PRO A 315 -40.82 14.81 -3.96
CA PRO A 315 -42.14 14.94 -3.34
C PRO A 315 -42.45 13.65 -2.56
N LEU A 316 -42.64 13.77 -1.25
CA LEU A 316 -42.82 12.64 -0.34
C LEU A 316 -44.28 12.23 -0.24
N ASP A 317 -44.49 10.94 -0.01
CA ASP A 317 -45.74 10.42 0.53
C ASP A 317 -45.54 10.15 2.01
N VAL A 318 -46.47 10.60 2.85
CA VAL A 318 -46.34 10.59 4.31
C VAL A 318 -47.55 9.86 4.88
N GLU A 319 -47.31 8.76 5.57
CA GLU A 319 -48.31 8.06 6.39
C GLU A 319 -47.83 8.11 7.84
N ALA A 320 -48.59 8.68 8.76
CA ALA A 320 -48.14 8.91 10.13
C ALA A 320 -49.29 8.82 11.13
N GLU A 321 -49.13 8.03 12.19
CA GLU A 321 -50.03 7.97 13.33
C GLU A 321 -49.32 8.47 14.59
N GLY A 322 -50.07 9.12 15.49
CA GLY A 322 -49.47 9.73 16.67
C GLY A 322 -50.45 10.12 17.76
N GLN A 323 -49.85 10.55 18.86
CA GLN A 323 -50.53 11.21 19.96
C GLN A 323 -49.89 12.59 20.18
N LEU A 324 -50.69 13.55 20.61
CA LEU A 324 -50.28 14.88 21.02
C LEU A 324 -50.97 15.19 22.36
N THR A 325 -50.18 15.52 23.37
CA THR A 325 -50.67 16.13 24.61
C THR A 325 -50.24 17.59 24.67
N TRP A 326 -51.12 18.46 25.16
CA TRP A 326 -50.92 19.89 25.32
C TRP A 326 -51.61 20.40 26.59
N SER A 327 -50.95 21.30 27.31
CA SER A 327 -51.47 21.97 28.51
C SER A 327 -50.63 23.22 28.78
N ASP A 328 -51.26 24.34 29.16
CA ASP A 328 -50.59 25.62 29.37
C ASP A 328 -49.45 25.54 30.40
N ASP A 329 -49.65 24.78 31.49
CA ASP A 329 -48.67 24.63 32.58
C ASP A 329 -47.45 23.76 32.20
N THR A 330 -47.60 22.83 31.25
CA THR A 330 -46.58 21.81 30.94
C THR A 330 -46.05 21.86 29.51
N GLY A 331 -46.64 22.67 28.64
CA GLY A 331 -46.34 22.73 27.21
C GLY A 331 -46.93 21.54 26.46
N TRP A 332 -46.26 21.09 25.39
CA TRP A 332 -46.72 19.98 24.55
C TRP A 332 -45.74 18.81 24.51
N ALA A 333 -46.27 17.61 24.24
CA ALA A 333 -45.50 16.43 23.87
C ALA A 333 -46.22 15.63 22.78
N SER A 334 -45.50 15.20 21.74
CA SER A 334 -46.02 14.32 20.71
C SER A 334 -45.13 13.10 20.53
N ARG A 335 -45.76 11.93 20.38
CA ARG A 335 -45.09 10.66 20.09
C ARG A 335 -45.84 9.94 18.98
N GLY A 336 -45.13 9.24 18.11
CA GLY A 336 -45.79 8.51 17.03
C GLY A 336 -44.84 7.76 16.12
N THR A 337 -45.44 7.18 15.08
CA THR A 337 -44.79 6.30 14.11
C THR A 337 -45.31 6.61 12.71
N GLY A 338 -44.43 6.57 11.71
CA GLY A 338 -44.82 6.86 10.34
C GLY A 338 -43.84 6.36 9.29
N SER A 339 -44.17 6.67 8.04
CA SER A 339 -43.51 6.26 6.81
C SER A 339 -43.34 7.48 5.92
N LEU A 340 -42.10 7.84 5.59
CA LEU A 340 -41.75 8.86 4.60
C LEU A 340 -41.33 8.15 3.32
N SER A 341 -42.24 8.01 2.35
CA SER A 341 -42.05 7.23 1.12
C SER A 341 -41.46 5.83 1.36
N GLY A 342 -41.91 5.15 2.42
CA GLY A 342 -41.44 3.82 2.83
C GLY A 342 -40.26 3.82 3.82
N LEU A 343 -39.70 4.98 4.18
CA LEU A 343 -38.76 5.11 5.29
C LEU A 343 -39.51 5.20 6.61
N GLY A 344 -39.43 4.13 7.41
CA GLY A 344 -40.04 4.08 8.74
C GLY A 344 -39.34 5.02 9.72
N VAL A 345 -40.12 5.83 10.42
CA VAL A 345 -39.68 6.81 11.41
C VAL A 345 -40.51 6.65 12.68
N VAL A 346 -39.85 6.68 13.83
CA VAL A 346 -40.46 6.80 15.16
C VAL A 346 -39.99 8.11 15.76
N TRP A 347 -40.87 8.90 16.39
CA TRP A 347 -40.46 10.12 17.08
C TRP A 347 -41.05 10.25 18.47
N ASN A 348 -40.34 10.98 19.31
CA ASN A 348 -40.79 11.50 20.59
C ASN A 348 -40.31 12.96 20.70
N ALA A 349 -41.24 13.90 20.67
CA ALA A 349 -41.00 15.32 20.65
C ALA A 349 -41.71 15.99 21.85
N SER A 350 -41.11 17.00 22.46
CA SER A 350 -41.77 17.79 23.51
C SER A 350 -41.19 19.18 23.63
N GLN A 351 -41.99 20.12 24.15
CA GLN A 351 -41.56 21.47 24.44
C GLN A 351 -42.20 21.93 25.75
N ARG A 352 -41.37 22.35 26.72
CA ARG A 352 -41.84 22.97 27.96
C ARG A 352 -42.09 24.48 27.74
N PRO A 353 -42.95 25.13 28.56
CA PRO A 353 -43.19 26.56 28.45
C PRO A 353 -41.87 27.35 28.54
N ASN A 354 -41.70 28.33 27.64
CA ASN A 354 -40.50 29.16 27.52
C ASN A 354 -39.17 28.40 27.28
N GLN A 355 -39.22 27.17 26.78
CA GLN A 355 -38.04 26.39 26.36
C GLN A 355 -38.15 26.02 24.87
N PRO A 356 -37.02 25.82 24.15
CA PRO A 356 -37.06 25.30 22.77
C PRO A 356 -37.53 23.84 22.75
N PRO A 357 -38.03 23.33 21.61
CA PRO A 357 -38.44 21.95 21.49
C PRO A 357 -37.26 20.98 21.57
N GLU A 358 -37.52 19.84 22.21
CA GLU A 358 -36.69 18.66 22.27
C GLU A 358 -37.30 17.58 21.37
N VAL A 359 -36.53 17.01 20.43
CA VAL A 359 -37.03 15.96 19.52
C VAL A 359 -36.06 14.80 19.46
N ASP A 360 -36.57 13.59 19.65
CA ASP A 360 -35.85 12.33 19.47
C ASP A 360 -36.49 11.57 18.31
N VAL A 361 -35.69 11.04 17.38
CA VAL A 361 -36.12 10.41 16.13
C VAL A 361 -35.32 9.13 15.90
N ALA A 362 -36.00 7.99 15.80
CA ALA A 362 -35.39 6.71 15.46
C ALA A 362 -35.85 6.25 14.06
N SER A 363 -34.93 5.72 13.26
CA SER A 363 -35.22 5.20 11.92
C SER A 363 -34.31 4.03 11.54
N THR A 364 -34.65 3.32 10.47
CA THR A 364 -33.77 2.33 9.82
C THR A 364 -33.62 2.68 8.35
N LEU A 365 -32.47 3.24 8.02
CA LEU A 365 -32.08 3.66 6.68
C LEU A 365 -31.58 2.46 5.86
N THR A 366 -31.83 2.47 4.56
CA THR A 366 -31.12 1.64 3.59
C THR A 366 -30.76 2.51 2.38
N GLN A 367 -29.72 2.16 1.64
CA GLN A 367 -29.32 2.89 0.43
C GLN A 367 -30.50 3.08 -0.53
N ALA A 368 -31.24 2.01 -0.84
CA ALA A 368 -32.39 2.05 -1.74
C ALA A 368 -33.53 2.98 -1.26
N LYS A 369 -33.76 3.11 0.06
CA LYS A 369 -34.75 4.05 0.60
C LYS A 369 -34.28 5.50 0.48
N LEU A 370 -33.02 5.77 0.78
CA LEU A 370 -32.43 7.10 0.64
C LEU A 370 -32.40 7.55 -0.83
N GLU A 371 -32.07 6.65 -1.76
CA GLU A 371 -32.08 6.91 -3.21
C GLU A 371 -33.50 7.13 -3.76
N GLY A 372 -34.51 6.49 -3.16
CA GLY A 372 -35.93 6.74 -3.44
C GLY A 372 -36.44 8.09 -2.93
N ILE A 373 -35.74 8.73 -2.01
CA ILE A 373 -36.13 9.99 -1.35
C ILE A 373 -35.33 11.19 -1.89
N LEU A 374 -34.03 11.03 -2.15
CA LEU A 374 -33.13 12.09 -2.58
C LEU A 374 -33.26 12.42 -4.08
N VAL A 375 -33.27 13.70 -4.43
CA VAL A 375 -33.16 14.15 -5.83
C VAL A 375 -31.75 13.88 -6.36
N GLU A 376 -30.75 14.37 -5.63
CA GLU A 376 -29.33 14.14 -5.89
C GLU A 376 -28.78 13.15 -4.85
N VAL A 377 -28.13 12.09 -5.34
CA VAL A 377 -27.58 11.00 -4.52
C VAL A 377 -26.06 11.21 -4.46
N PRO A 378 -25.48 11.64 -3.33
CA PRO A 378 -24.07 12.04 -3.29
C PRO A 378 -23.08 10.87 -3.41
N TRP A 379 -23.51 9.64 -3.04
CA TRP A 379 -22.75 8.40 -3.23
C TRP A 379 -23.03 7.70 -4.57
N ARG A 380 -23.70 8.38 -5.52
CA ARG A 380 -23.95 7.79 -6.84
C ARG A 380 -22.62 7.45 -7.51
N ASP A 381 -22.56 6.25 -8.07
CA ASP A 381 -21.37 5.68 -8.71
C ASP A 381 -20.15 5.47 -7.77
N MET A 382 -20.24 5.78 -6.46
CA MET A 382 -19.22 5.41 -5.46
C MET A 382 -19.32 3.92 -5.06
N GLY A 383 -20.53 3.38 -4.92
CA GLY A 383 -20.70 2.00 -4.47
C GLY A 383 -22.12 1.56 -4.13
N ARG A 384 -22.20 0.34 -3.59
CA ARG A 384 -23.42 -0.31 -3.08
C ARG A 384 -23.17 -0.84 -1.67
N PHE A 385 -24.17 -0.72 -0.81
CA PHE A 385 -24.13 -1.11 0.60
C PHE A 385 -25.41 -1.84 0.98
N GLY A 386 -25.29 -3.08 1.48
CA GLY A 386 -26.42 -3.92 1.89
C GLY A 386 -27.06 -3.53 3.24
N HIS A 387 -26.51 -2.54 3.95
CA HIS A 387 -26.88 -2.23 5.32
C HIS A 387 -28.34 -1.78 5.51
N ALA A 388 -28.93 -2.25 6.60
CA ALA A 388 -30.05 -1.63 7.29
C ALA A 388 -29.52 -0.84 8.50
N VAL A 389 -29.07 0.39 8.25
CA VAL A 389 -28.45 1.26 9.27
C VAL A 389 -29.52 1.79 10.21
N LYS A 390 -29.41 1.44 11.49
CA LYS A 390 -30.23 2.05 12.55
C LYS A 390 -29.66 3.44 12.85
N LEU A 391 -30.53 4.43 12.93
CA LEU A 391 -30.19 5.81 13.25
C LEU A 391 -31.09 6.26 14.41
N ASP A 392 -30.47 6.72 15.49
CA ASP A 392 -31.14 7.34 16.63
C ASP A 392 -30.61 8.78 16.75
N ALA A 393 -31.45 9.77 16.42
CA ALA A 393 -31.11 11.18 16.32
C ALA A 393 -31.83 12.01 17.39
N THR A 394 -31.11 12.94 18.00
CA THR A 394 -31.59 13.83 19.07
C THR A 394 -31.33 15.28 18.68
N PHE A 395 -32.35 16.11 18.78
CA PHE A 395 -32.34 17.54 18.45
C PHE A 395 -32.61 18.33 19.73
N ARG A 396 -31.71 19.24 20.10
CA ARG A 396 -31.74 20.03 21.34
C ARG A 396 -31.09 21.39 21.13
N ASN A 397 -31.75 22.48 21.54
CA ASN A 397 -31.17 23.84 21.58
C ASN A 397 -30.51 24.33 20.27
N GLY A 398 -31.02 23.92 19.10
CA GLY A 398 -30.42 24.26 17.79
C GLY A 398 -29.13 23.48 17.45
N SER A 399 -28.85 22.41 18.19
CA SER A 399 -27.83 21.40 17.87
C SER A 399 -28.49 20.04 17.67
N TRP A 400 -27.83 19.14 16.96
CA TRP A 400 -28.28 17.75 16.86
C TRP A 400 -27.13 16.76 17.01
N GLN A 401 -27.43 15.59 17.56
CA GLN A 401 -26.52 14.46 17.68
C GLN A 401 -27.27 13.19 17.28
N ALA A 402 -26.72 12.44 16.34
CA ALA A 402 -27.23 11.14 15.94
C ALA A 402 -26.19 10.03 16.14
N THR A 403 -26.61 8.92 16.72
CA THR A 403 -25.83 7.68 16.78
C THR A 403 -26.32 6.73 15.70
N TRP A 404 -25.39 6.09 15.00
CA TRP A 404 -25.71 5.13 13.95
C TRP A 404 -25.10 3.76 14.23
N ASN A 405 -25.77 2.72 13.78
CA ASN A 405 -25.34 1.32 13.92
C ASN A 405 -25.70 0.56 12.63
N ALA A 406 -24.66 0.19 11.89
CA ALA A 406 -24.73 -0.57 10.65
C ALA A 406 -24.32 -2.03 10.93
N PRO A 407 -25.27 -2.99 10.94
CA PRO A 407 -24.92 -4.41 11.08
C PRO A 407 -24.10 -4.88 9.88
N GLU A 408 -23.32 -5.95 10.11
CA GLU A 408 -22.46 -6.57 9.09
C GLU A 408 -23.28 -6.95 7.84
N ALA A 409 -22.84 -6.47 6.66
CA ALA A 409 -23.51 -6.67 5.39
C ALA A 409 -22.55 -6.50 4.20
N ASP A 410 -22.94 -7.02 3.04
CA ASP A 410 -22.21 -6.88 1.77
C ASP A 410 -21.98 -5.42 1.38
N PHE A 411 -20.80 -5.12 0.86
CA PHE A 411 -20.50 -3.86 0.17
C PHE A 411 -19.76 -4.07 -1.15
N GLN A 412 -19.88 -3.07 -2.04
CA GLN A 412 -19.09 -2.97 -3.26
C GLN A 412 -18.73 -1.51 -3.51
N LEU A 413 -17.44 -1.17 -3.48
CA LEU A 413 -16.93 0.16 -3.88
C LEU A 413 -16.47 0.14 -5.35
N ALA A 414 -16.72 1.24 -6.07
CA ALA A 414 -16.35 1.38 -7.46
C ALA A 414 -14.85 1.74 -7.64
N PRO A 415 -14.20 1.28 -8.74
CA PRO A 415 -12.82 1.66 -9.09
C PRO A 415 -12.56 3.18 -9.04
N GLY A 416 -13.50 3.96 -9.58
CA GLY A 416 -13.40 5.43 -9.63
C GLY A 416 -13.52 6.15 -8.28
N PHE A 417 -13.90 5.43 -7.21
CA PHE A 417 -13.89 5.96 -5.84
C PHE A 417 -12.68 5.46 -5.03
N THR A 418 -12.26 4.21 -5.22
CA THR A 418 -11.11 3.64 -4.49
C THR A 418 -9.75 3.98 -5.11
N GLY A 419 -9.71 4.39 -6.38
CA GLY A 419 -8.47 4.55 -7.15
C GLY A 419 -7.84 3.22 -7.59
N LEU A 420 -8.47 2.09 -7.26
CA LEU A 420 -8.02 0.76 -7.66
C LEU A 420 -8.48 0.43 -9.09
N THR A 421 -7.84 -0.53 -9.74
CA THR A 421 -8.22 -1.03 -11.08
C THR A 421 -9.55 -1.79 -11.10
N MET A 422 -9.99 -2.31 -9.95
CA MET A 422 -11.15 -3.19 -9.79
C MET A 422 -12.05 -2.74 -8.63
N SER A 423 -13.32 -3.17 -8.63
CA SER A 423 -14.25 -2.86 -7.54
C SER A 423 -13.85 -3.62 -6.28
N LEU A 424 -13.64 -2.93 -5.17
CA LEU A 424 -13.43 -3.58 -3.87
C LEU A 424 -14.76 -4.15 -3.37
N GLN A 425 -14.77 -5.39 -2.91
CA GLN A 425 -15.97 -6.11 -2.45
C GLN A 425 -15.67 -6.90 -1.19
N GLY A 426 -16.67 -7.07 -0.35
CA GLY A 426 -16.57 -7.84 0.89
C GLY A 426 -17.74 -7.54 1.84
N GLU A 427 -17.51 -7.79 3.11
CA GLU A 427 -18.44 -7.48 4.21
C GLU A 427 -17.91 -6.29 5.00
N CYS A 428 -18.78 -5.39 5.44
CA CYS A 428 -18.42 -4.38 6.42
C CYS A 428 -19.52 -4.19 7.46
N GLY A 429 -19.19 -3.58 8.59
CA GLY A 429 -20.11 -3.25 9.68
C GLY A 429 -19.52 -2.19 10.58
N GLY A 430 -20.32 -1.62 11.48
CA GLY A 430 -19.81 -0.67 12.46
C GLY A 430 -20.86 0.21 13.13
N ARG A 431 -20.37 1.10 13.98
CA ARG A 431 -21.16 2.08 14.73
C ARG A 431 -20.37 3.37 14.93
N GLY A 432 -21.11 4.45 15.18
CA GLY A 432 -20.49 5.76 15.33
C GLY A 432 -21.47 6.85 15.71
N THR A 433 -20.96 8.08 15.70
CA THR A 433 -21.71 9.29 16.03
C THR A 433 -21.55 10.37 14.97
N LEU A 434 -22.56 11.21 14.86
CA LEU A 434 -22.62 12.42 14.05
C LEU A 434 -23.15 13.54 14.95
N ARG A 435 -22.51 14.70 14.96
CA ARG A 435 -22.90 15.81 15.83
C ARG A 435 -22.74 17.16 15.15
N GLN A 436 -23.84 17.87 14.98
CA GLN A 436 -23.84 19.25 14.53
C GLN A 436 -23.69 20.20 15.73
N SER A 437 -22.60 20.96 15.70
CA SER A 437 -22.30 22.03 16.65
C SER A 437 -22.42 23.41 15.97
N ARG A 438 -22.17 24.50 16.72
CA ARG A 438 -22.02 25.85 16.16
C ARG A 438 -20.75 25.98 15.32
N ASP A 439 -19.75 25.14 15.58
CA ASP A 439 -18.42 25.17 14.97
C ASP A 439 -18.32 24.24 13.75
N GLY A 440 -19.39 23.48 13.45
CA GLY A 440 -19.50 22.58 12.30
C GLY A 440 -20.07 21.21 12.64
N LEU A 441 -20.14 20.34 11.62
CA LEU A 441 -20.45 18.92 11.75
C LEU A 441 -19.18 18.15 12.14
N THR A 442 -19.23 17.41 13.25
CA THR A 442 -18.23 16.40 13.59
C THR A 442 -18.82 15.00 13.43
N TRP A 443 -17.96 14.02 13.13
CA TRP A 443 -18.32 12.62 13.01
C TRP A 443 -17.29 11.75 13.74
N GLU A 444 -17.65 10.51 14.03
CA GLU A 444 -16.76 9.50 14.62
C GLU A 444 -17.27 8.10 14.25
N VAL A 445 -16.38 7.23 13.77
CA VAL A 445 -16.60 5.78 13.73
C VAL A 445 -15.98 5.22 15.00
N THR A 446 -16.79 4.82 15.98
CA THR A 446 -16.28 4.34 17.28
C THR A 446 -15.79 2.89 17.23
N GLU A 447 -16.37 2.11 16.32
CA GLU A 447 -15.97 0.73 16.02
C GLU A 447 -16.47 0.39 14.61
N GLY A 448 -15.59 -0.09 13.73
CA GLY A 448 -15.94 -0.54 12.39
C GLY A 448 -15.06 -1.69 11.94
N THR A 449 -15.64 -2.59 11.15
CA THR A 449 -14.98 -3.72 10.50
C THR A 449 -15.21 -3.66 9.00
N VAL A 450 -14.17 -4.00 8.23
CA VAL A 450 -14.23 -4.17 6.78
C VAL A 450 -13.35 -5.36 6.42
N GLN A 451 -13.90 -6.37 5.75
CA GLN A 451 -13.19 -7.58 5.39
C GLN A 451 -13.56 -8.05 3.99
N GLY A 452 -12.62 -8.71 3.30
CA GLY A 452 -12.83 -9.27 1.98
C GLY A 452 -11.91 -10.48 1.74
N PRO A 453 -11.83 -10.97 0.50
CA PRO A 453 -11.02 -12.15 0.18
C PRO A 453 -9.54 -11.91 0.51
N GLY A 454 -9.06 -12.54 1.59
CA GLY A 454 -7.67 -12.48 2.04
C GLY A 454 -7.25 -11.18 2.72
N TRP A 455 -8.17 -10.32 3.15
CA TRP A 455 -7.83 -9.09 3.90
C TRP A 455 -8.91 -8.67 4.90
N LYS A 456 -8.48 -7.99 5.97
CA LYS A 456 -9.35 -7.48 7.03
C LYS A 456 -8.79 -6.18 7.63
N LEU A 457 -9.68 -5.29 8.02
CA LEU A 457 -9.42 -4.08 8.78
C LEU A 457 -10.46 -3.94 9.89
N ALA A 458 -10.04 -3.60 11.11
CA ALA A 458 -10.93 -3.33 12.25
C ALA A 458 -10.38 -2.19 13.12
N GLY A 459 -11.22 -1.23 13.49
CA GLY A 459 -10.77 -0.08 14.29
C GLY A 459 -11.81 1.02 14.46
N SER A 460 -11.32 2.20 14.86
CA SER A 460 -12.06 3.46 14.94
C SER A 460 -11.48 4.49 13.96
N ALA A 461 -12.30 5.47 13.56
CA ALA A 461 -11.88 6.55 12.67
C ALA A 461 -12.51 7.88 13.09
N SER A 462 -11.73 8.97 13.01
CA SER A 462 -12.15 10.30 13.44
C SER A 462 -11.58 11.40 12.54
N PRO A 463 -12.21 12.60 12.48
CA PRO A 463 -11.66 13.78 11.82
C PRO A 463 -10.32 14.18 12.41
N HIS A 464 -9.33 14.41 11.54
CA HIS A 464 -8.04 14.97 11.91
C HIS A 464 -7.93 16.46 11.49
N ILE A 465 -6.87 17.12 11.98
CA ILE A 465 -6.56 18.53 11.70
C ILE A 465 -6.59 18.81 10.18
N ALA A 466 -7.07 20.00 9.81
CA ALA A 466 -7.19 20.48 8.43
C ALA A 466 -8.10 19.63 7.50
N GLY A 467 -9.04 18.85 8.06
CA GLY A 467 -9.96 18.01 7.27
C GLY A 467 -9.36 16.66 6.88
N GLY A 468 -8.35 16.20 7.62
CA GLY A 468 -7.81 14.86 7.51
C GLY A 468 -8.68 13.79 8.18
N VAL A 469 -8.18 12.55 8.18
CA VAL A 469 -8.75 11.40 8.89
C VAL A 469 -7.66 10.74 9.72
N ALA A 470 -7.96 10.42 10.98
CA ALA A 470 -7.14 9.57 11.84
C ALA A 470 -7.87 8.25 12.09
N PHE A 471 -7.24 7.14 11.71
CA PHE A 471 -7.64 5.78 12.04
C PHE A 471 -6.80 5.25 13.21
N LEU A 472 -7.41 4.45 14.08
CA LEU A 472 -6.76 3.65 15.11
C LEU A 472 -7.34 2.24 15.07
N GLY A 473 -6.51 1.23 14.84
CA GLY A 473 -6.99 -0.15 14.75
C GLY A 473 -5.93 -1.11 14.23
N GLY A 474 -6.39 -2.27 13.78
CA GLY A 474 -5.55 -3.29 13.18
C GLY A 474 -6.08 -3.84 11.87
N GLY A 475 -5.27 -4.66 11.21
CA GLY A 475 -5.63 -5.35 9.98
C GLY A 475 -4.78 -6.59 9.72
N ASP A 476 -5.39 -7.52 8.99
CA ASP A 476 -4.79 -8.80 8.58
C ASP A 476 -4.76 -8.86 7.04
N LEU A 477 -3.69 -9.41 6.47
CA LEU A 477 -3.47 -9.45 5.03
C LEU A 477 -2.79 -10.76 4.61
N ASP A 478 -3.45 -11.55 3.77
CA ASP A 478 -2.92 -12.77 3.16
C ASP A 478 -2.21 -12.40 1.85
N MET A 479 -0.93 -12.73 1.71
CA MET A 479 -0.12 -12.37 0.54
C MET A 479 -0.51 -13.13 -0.73
N SER A 480 -1.28 -14.23 -0.62
CA SER A 480 -1.87 -14.90 -1.79
C SER A 480 -3.00 -14.09 -2.43
N THR A 481 -3.47 -13.02 -1.77
CA THR A 481 -4.40 -12.04 -2.34
C THR A 481 -3.73 -11.30 -3.51
N PRO A 482 -4.37 -11.18 -4.69
CA PRO A 482 -3.79 -10.54 -5.87
C PRO A 482 -3.80 -9.00 -5.78
N LEU A 483 -3.25 -8.44 -4.71
CA LEU A 483 -3.21 -7.01 -4.39
C LEU A 483 -2.52 -6.18 -5.48
N LEU A 484 -1.47 -6.74 -6.09
CA LEU A 484 -0.79 -6.18 -7.26
C LEU A 484 -1.73 -5.93 -8.45
N ALA A 485 -2.79 -6.71 -8.60
CA ALA A 485 -3.75 -6.50 -9.67
C ALA A 485 -4.64 -5.27 -9.41
N TRP A 486 -4.81 -4.86 -8.15
CA TRP A 486 -5.67 -3.75 -7.73
C TRP A 486 -4.94 -2.40 -7.72
N TRP A 487 -3.64 -2.38 -7.41
CA TRP A 487 -2.83 -1.16 -7.30
C TRP A 487 -2.32 -0.71 -8.70
N PRO A 488 -2.67 0.50 -9.19
CA PRO A 488 -2.05 1.06 -10.40
C PRO A 488 -0.57 1.47 -10.18
N GLU A 489 0.25 1.34 -11.23
CA GLU A 489 1.63 1.86 -11.29
C GLU A 489 2.63 1.27 -10.25
N VAL A 490 2.47 -0.01 -9.86
CA VAL A 490 3.46 -0.69 -9.00
C VAL A 490 4.85 -0.73 -9.66
N PRO A 491 5.93 -0.34 -8.95
CA PRO A 491 7.30 -0.44 -9.47
C PRO A 491 7.71 -1.87 -9.83
N ALA A 492 8.44 -2.04 -10.94
CA ALA A 492 8.82 -3.36 -11.45
C ALA A 492 9.58 -4.21 -10.41
N TRP A 493 10.49 -3.62 -9.63
CA TRP A 493 11.24 -4.31 -8.57
C TRP A 493 10.32 -4.83 -7.44
N LEU A 494 9.21 -4.13 -7.18
CA LEU A 494 8.25 -4.53 -6.16
C LEU A 494 7.34 -5.65 -6.70
N THR A 495 7.06 -5.68 -8.01
CA THR A 495 6.36 -6.81 -8.64
C THR A 495 7.20 -8.08 -8.75
N SER A 496 8.53 -7.97 -8.92
CA SER A 496 9.43 -9.14 -9.00
C SER A 496 9.87 -9.68 -7.62
N ALA A 497 9.60 -8.95 -6.54
CA ALA A 497 9.88 -9.33 -5.15
C ALA A 497 8.61 -9.40 -4.28
N TRP A 498 7.43 -9.54 -4.89
CA TRP A 498 6.16 -9.60 -4.16
C TRP A 498 5.91 -11.01 -3.59
N PRO A 499 5.51 -11.14 -2.31
CA PRO A 499 5.18 -12.45 -1.73
C PRO A 499 3.94 -13.05 -2.39
N ALA A 500 4.01 -14.34 -2.73
CA ALA A 500 2.89 -15.13 -3.26
C ALA A 500 2.13 -15.90 -2.17
N ALA A 501 2.69 -15.99 -0.96
CA ALA A 501 2.11 -16.62 0.22
C ALA A 501 2.72 -16.03 1.51
N GLY A 502 2.11 -16.35 2.65
CA GLY A 502 2.41 -15.75 3.96
C GLY A 502 1.34 -14.75 4.39
N THR A 503 1.40 -14.29 5.63
CA THR A 503 0.47 -13.26 6.15
C THR A 503 1.23 -12.06 6.68
N ALA A 504 0.55 -10.91 6.72
CA ALA A 504 0.95 -9.78 7.52
C ALA A 504 -0.19 -9.37 8.45
N HIS A 505 0.19 -8.90 9.63
CA HIS A 505 -0.70 -8.33 10.62
C HIS A 505 -0.13 -6.97 11.04
N ALA A 506 -0.98 -5.98 11.28
CA ALA A 506 -0.53 -4.66 11.74
C ALA A 506 -1.55 -4.04 12.68
N GLU A 507 -1.07 -3.35 13.73
CA GLU A 507 -1.87 -2.56 14.66
C GLU A 507 -1.23 -1.18 14.89
N GLY A 508 -2.02 -0.11 14.92
CA GLY A 508 -1.53 1.23 15.17
C GLY A 508 -2.47 2.34 14.73
N THR A 509 -1.89 3.51 14.47
CA THR A 509 -2.59 4.67 13.93
C THR A 509 -2.12 5.00 12.52
N ALA A 510 -3.06 5.45 11.70
CA ALA A 510 -2.81 5.96 10.36
C ALA A 510 -3.49 7.33 10.21
N GLN A 511 -2.72 8.34 9.81
CA GLN A 511 -3.18 9.72 9.72
C GLN A 511 -3.02 10.23 8.28
N TRP A 512 -4.15 10.56 7.65
CA TRP A 512 -4.21 11.17 6.32
C TRP A 512 -4.58 12.65 6.46
N ALA A 513 -3.87 13.52 5.74
CA ALA A 513 -4.22 14.92 5.57
C ALA A 513 -4.45 15.21 4.06
N PRO A 514 -5.24 16.23 3.68
CA PRO A 514 -5.54 16.51 2.28
C PRO A 514 -4.27 16.73 1.44
N GLY A 515 -4.10 15.91 0.40
CA GLY A 515 -2.92 15.92 -0.49
C GLY A 515 -1.81 14.93 -0.13
N MET A 516 -1.93 14.16 0.96
CA MET A 516 -0.98 13.08 1.26
C MET A 516 -1.24 11.83 0.40
N VAL A 517 -0.18 11.28 -0.21
CA VAL A 517 -0.24 10.08 -1.08
C VAL A 517 -0.20 8.78 -0.26
N LEU A 518 0.48 8.81 0.89
CA LEU A 518 0.47 7.75 1.91
C LEU A 518 0.22 8.42 3.27
N PRO A 519 -0.45 7.75 4.22
CA PRO A 519 -0.61 8.27 5.58
C PRO A 519 0.72 8.38 6.32
N GLU A 520 0.74 9.21 7.36
CA GLU A 520 1.69 9.03 8.46
C GLU A 520 1.27 7.80 9.27
N LEU A 521 2.20 6.88 9.49
CA LEU A 521 1.99 5.60 10.19
C LEU A 521 2.82 5.55 11.47
N ASP A 522 2.13 5.33 12.59
CA ASP A 522 2.72 5.05 13.91
C ASP A 522 2.09 3.75 14.44
N GLY A 523 2.87 2.66 14.57
CA GLY A 523 2.33 1.34 14.95
C GLY A 523 3.34 0.19 14.95
N VAL A 524 2.83 -1.03 15.02
CA VAL A 524 3.57 -2.30 14.95
C VAL A 524 3.00 -3.16 13.83
N ALA A 525 3.85 -3.81 13.06
CA ALA A 525 3.48 -4.83 12.09
C ALA A 525 4.30 -6.10 12.26
N SER A 526 3.76 -7.24 11.85
CA SER A 526 4.46 -8.53 11.78
C SER A 526 4.20 -9.21 10.44
N LEU A 527 5.21 -9.93 9.96
CA LEU A 527 5.22 -10.64 8.68
C LEU A 527 5.51 -12.12 9.00
N ASP A 528 4.56 -13.01 8.71
CA ASP A 528 4.70 -14.45 8.96
C ASP A 528 4.85 -15.20 7.63
N ALA A 529 6.01 -15.86 7.47
CA ALA A 529 6.37 -16.72 6.34
C ALA A 529 6.02 -16.12 4.96
N TRP A 530 6.41 -14.87 4.72
CA TRP A 530 6.33 -14.23 3.41
C TRP A 530 7.22 -15.00 2.42
N MET A 531 6.60 -15.71 1.49
CA MET A 531 7.27 -16.58 0.52
C MET A 531 6.99 -16.13 -0.90
N GLY A 532 8.01 -16.17 -1.76
CA GLY A 532 7.89 -15.81 -3.17
C GLY A 532 9.10 -16.28 -3.98
N THR A 533 9.27 -15.72 -5.18
CA THR A 533 10.44 -15.94 -6.02
C THR A 533 11.09 -14.62 -6.38
N PHE A 534 12.40 -14.50 -6.20
CA PHE A 534 13.19 -13.32 -6.57
C PHE A 534 14.36 -13.76 -7.47
N GLU A 535 14.49 -13.15 -8.65
CA GLU A 535 15.34 -13.62 -9.77
C GLU A 535 15.15 -15.12 -10.10
N GLY A 536 13.92 -15.62 -9.93
CA GLY A 536 13.56 -17.03 -10.16
C GLY A 536 13.96 -18.01 -9.04
N ALA A 537 14.79 -17.60 -8.08
CA ALA A 537 15.08 -18.38 -6.88
C ALA A 537 14.02 -18.15 -5.80
N PRO A 538 13.61 -19.17 -5.03
CA PRO A 538 12.66 -18.99 -3.93
C PRO A 538 13.28 -18.15 -2.80
N TYR A 539 12.45 -17.36 -2.12
CA TYR A 539 12.81 -16.72 -0.85
C TYR A 539 11.73 -16.97 0.21
N GLN A 540 12.15 -16.88 1.47
CA GLN A 540 11.27 -16.75 2.63
C GLN A 540 11.75 -15.57 3.49
N LEU A 541 10.79 -14.82 4.04
CA LEU A 541 11.00 -13.67 4.91
C LEU A 541 10.03 -13.73 6.09
N SER A 542 10.51 -13.49 7.30
CA SER A 542 9.68 -13.39 8.51
C SER A 542 10.17 -12.24 9.39
N CYS A 543 9.25 -11.53 10.04
CA CYS A 543 9.60 -10.51 11.04
C CYS A 543 8.49 -10.38 12.09
N PRO A 544 8.71 -10.75 13.37
CA PRO A 544 7.66 -10.77 14.38
C PRO A 544 7.32 -9.38 14.94
N ASP A 545 8.20 -8.39 14.80
CA ASP A 545 8.01 -7.00 15.24
C ASP A 545 8.74 -6.04 14.27
N ILE A 546 7.96 -5.23 13.55
CA ILE A 546 8.38 -4.07 12.76
C ILE A 546 7.66 -2.86 13.35
N GLN A 547 8.41 -1.95 13.96
CA GLN A 547 7.87 -0.74 14.57
C GLN A 547 7.95 0.39 13.55
N ALA A 548 6.82 0.99 13.22
CA ALA A 548 6.71 2.19 12.41
C ALA A 548 6.53 3.41 13.32
N GLN A 549 7.38 4.44 13.16
CA GLN A 549 7.21 5.73 13.83
C GLN A 549 7.56 6.86 12.86
N LYS A 550 6.58 7.72 12.54
CA LYS A 550 6.72 8.90 11.68
C LYS A 550 7.33 8.61 10.30
N GLY A 551 7.00 7.44 9.74
CA GLY A 551 7.51 6.96 8.45
C GLY A 551 8.87 6.25 8.51
N LEU A 552 9.57 6.26 9.65
CA LEU A 552 10.76 5.45 9.88
C LEU A 552 10.36 4.06 10.36
N LEU A 553 11.05 3.02 9.86
CA LEU A 553 10.93 1.65 10.36
C LEU A 553 12.11 1.25 11.25
N HIS A 554 11.80 0.46 12.27
CA HIS A 554 12.74 -0.24 13.14
C HIS A 554 12.34 -1.72 13.27
N ALA A 555 13.31 -2.64 13.20
CA ALA A 555 13.08 -4.07 13.38
C ALA A 555 14.33 -4.74 13.97
N GLU A 556 14.18 -5.62 14.96
CA GLU A 556 15.31 -6.30 15.63
C GLU A 556 15.58 -7.73 15.11
N THR A 557 14.63 -8.33 14.38
CA THR A 557 14.76 -9.68 13.80
C THR A 557 13.95 -9.82 12.49
N LEU A 558 14.45 -9.24 11.41
CA LEU A 558 13.97 -9.52 10.05
C LEU A 558 14.76 -10.72 9.50
N ASP A 559 14.19 -11.92 9.61
CA ASP A 559 14.81 -13.15 9.11
C ASP A 559 14.56 -13.27 7.59
N VAL A 560 15.63 -13.51 6.83
CA VAL A 560 15.64 -13.57 5.36
C VAL A 560 16.40 -14.80 4.90
N GLN A 561 15.76 -15.61 4.07
CA GLN A 561 16.35 -16.76 3.40
C GLN A 561 16.16 -16.64 1.89
N TRP A 562 17.24 -16.62 1.12
CA TRP A 562 17.22 -16.53 -0.35
C TRP A 562 18.47 -17.13 -0.98
N SER A 563 18.28 -18.06 -1.93
CA SER A 563 19.37 -18.63 -2.74
C SER A 563 20.58 -19.12 -1.92
N GLY A 564 20.32 -19.81 -0.81
CA GLY A 564 21.34 -20.33 0.12
C GLY A 564 21.79 -19.34 1.21
N ASN A 565 21.56 -18.03 1.05
CA ASN A 565 21.79 -17.06 2.12
C ASN A 565 20.75 -17.26 3.24
N ASP A 566 21.20 -17.23 4.50
CA ASP A 566 20.37 -17.36 5.71
C ASP A 566 20.82 -16.32 6.75
N ALA A 567 20.02 -15.26 6.93
CA ALA A 567 20.43 -14.08 7.68
C ALA A 567 19.30 -13.41 8.47
N THR A 568 19.60 -12.96 9.68
CA THR A 568 18.77 -12.05 10.48
C THR A 568 19.28 -10.62 10.28
N VAL A 569 18.41 -9.73 9.84
CA VAL A 569 18.69 -8.30 9.64
C VAL A 569 18.04 -7.47 10.73
N ARG A 570 18.76 -6.47 11.26
CA ARG A 570 18.17 -5.37 12.03
C ARG A 570 18.05 -4.14 11.15
N LEU A 571 16.92 -3.46 11.25
CA LEU A 571 16.64 -2.20 10.59
C LEU A 571 16.55 -1.11 11.66
N ARG A 572 17.23 0.02 11.47
CA ARG A 572 17.10 1.18 12.37
C ARG A 572 16.93 2.47 11.57
N ASN A 573 15.90 3.24 11.93
CA ASN A 573 15.58 4.54 11.34
C ASN A 573 15.47 4.51 9.81
N LEU A 574 14.95 3.42 9.22
CA LEU A 574 14.87 3.26 7.77
C LEU A 574 13.68 4.03 7.21
N ASP A 575 13.91 5.05 6.37
CA ASP A 575 12.80 5.80 5.72
C ASP A 575 12.17 4.98 4.58
N PHE A 576 11.20 4.16 4.96
CA PHE A 576 10.44 3.29 4.05
C PHE A 576 9.44 4.06 3.18
N VAL A 577 8.97 5.23 3.65
CA VAL A 577 8.03 6.08 2.90
C VAL A 577 8.73 6.73 1.71
N GLN A 578 10.00 7.13 1.85
CA GLN A 578 10.84 7.52 0.71
C GLN A 578 11.21 6.31 -0.15
N ALA A 579 11.54 5.16 0.46
CA ALA A 579 11.91 3.94 -0.28
C ALA A 579 10.86 3.52 -1.33
N ILE A 580 9.58 3.42 -0.94
CA ILE A 580 8.48 3.08 -1.87
C ILE A 580 8.36 4.12 -3.00
N ARG A 581 8.60 5.40 -2.70
CA ARG A 581 8.53 6.52 -3.65
C ARG A 581 9.77 6.65 -4.55
N GLY A 582 10.76 5.77 -4.41
CA GLY A 582 12.05 5.86 -5.12
C GLY A 582 12.93 7.02 -4.66
N GLY A 583 12.66 7.56 -3.47
CA GLY A 583 13.43 8.62 -2.81
C GLY A 583 14.71 8.12 -2.14
N ALA A 584 15.32 8.99 -1.33
CA ALA A 584 16.56 8.68 -0.62
C ALA A 584 16.36 7.56 0.41
N LEU A 585 17.33 6.65 0.50
CA LEU A 585 17.41 5.61 1.51
C LEU A 585 18.41 6.03 2.61
N GLU A 586 17.90 6.38 3.78
CA GLU A 586 18.68 6.65 4.98
C GLU A 586 18.29 5.66 6.09
N GLY A 587 19.25 5.25 6.92
CA GLY A 587 19.07 4.25 7.97
C GLY A 587 20.33 3.43 8.25
N GLU A 588 20.23 2.52 9.22
CA GLU A 588 21.28 1.56 9.61
C GLU A 588 20.78 0.12 9.44
N LEU A 589 21.65 -0.76 8.94
CA LEU A 589 21.40 -2.17 8.70
C LEU A 589 22.45 -3.03 9.43
N ASP A 590 22.06 -3.76 10.48
CA ASP A 590 22.95 -4.73 11.14
C ASP A 590 22.57 -6.15 10.73
N ILE A 591 23.36 -6.78 9.85
CA ILE A 591 23.10 -8.10 9.27
C ILE A 591 23.94 -9.17 9.98
N ALA A 592 23.30 -10.24 10.44
CA ALA A 592 23.95 -11.43 11.00
C ALA A 592 23.57 -12.67 10.19
N ALA A 593 24.52 -13.28 9.47
CA ALA A 593 24.25 -14.35 8.51
C ALA A 593 24.99 -15.67 8.83
N ARG A 594 24.29 -16.81 8.88
CA ARG A 594 24.92 -18.12 9.07
C ARG A 594 25.73 -18.56 7.85
N ALA A 595 25.26 -18.19 6.67
CA ALA A 595 25.94 -18.37 5.41
C ALA A 595 25.60 -17.21 4.46
N LEU A 596 26.63 -16.71 3.78
CA LEU A 596 26.50 -15.81 2.62
C LEU A 596 27.00 -16.56 1.38
N HIS A 597 26.18 -16.58 0.34
CA HIS A 597 26.58 -17.08 -0.98
C HIS A 597 26.72 -15.88 -1.91
N ALA A 598 27.92 -15.61 -2.41
CA ALA A 598 28.20 -14.41 -3.23
C ALA A 598 27.59 -14.49 -4.63
N ASP A 599 27.60 -15.67 -5.25
CA ASP A 599 27.26 -15.85 -6.67
C ASP A 599 25.81 -15.42 -7.03
N PRO A 600 24.76 -15.67 -6.20
CA PRO A 600 23.43 -15.11 -6.41
C PRO A 600 23.39 -13.58 -6.42
N TRP A 601 24.14 -12.92 -5.51
CA TRP A 601 24.20 -11.45 -5.47
C TRP A 601 24.93 -10.89 -6.69
N ILE A 602 26.04 -11.51 -7.12
CA ILE A 602 26.78 -11.12 -8.32
C ILE A 602 25.91 -11.29 -9.58
N THR A 603 25.17 -12.40 -9.68
CA THR A 603 24.25 -12.68 -10.79
C THR A 603 23.13 -11.64 -10.85
N TRP A 604 22.51 -11.30 -9.73
CA TRP A 604 21.47 -10.27 -9.67
C TRP A 604 22.00 -8.86 -9.96
N LEU A 605 23.18 -8.50 -9.43
CA LEU A 605 23.82 -7.21 -9.71
C LEU A 605 24.26 -7.05 -11.18
N SER A 606 24.22 -8.13 -11.98
CA SER A 606 24.53 -8.14 -13.41
C SER A 606 23.34 -8.55 -14.31
N SER A 607 22.13 -8.76 -13.79
CA SER A 607 20.95 -9.14 -14.59
C SER A 607 20.26 -7.97 -15.30
N GLY A 608 20.67 -6.72 -15.04
CA GLY A 608 20.09 -5.50 -15.61
C GLY A 608 20.85 -4.90 -16.81
N GLU A 609 20.17 -4.05 -17.58
CA GLU A 609 20.78 -3.22 -18.63
C GLU A 609 21.86 -2.28 -18.06
N PRO A 610 23.00 -2.06 -18.74
CA PRO A 610 24.07 -1.17 -18.28
C PRO A 610 23.61 0.25 -17.91
N GLY A 611 24.01 0.69 -16.72
CA GLY A 611 23.67 2.03 -16.23
C GLY A 611 24.33 3.13 -17.05
N SER A 612 23.59 4.19 -17.40
CA SER A 612 24.17 5.36 -18.05
C SER A 612 25.01 6.25 -17.10
N GLN A 613 24.98 5.98 -15.79
CA GLN A 613 25.70 6.69 -14.74
C GLN A 613 26.09 5.73 -13.60
N ALA A 614 27.18 6.05 -12.90
CA ALA A 614 27.67 5.29 -11.74
C ALA A 614 26.80 5.56 -10.50
N VAL A 615 25.68 4.83 -10.37
CA VAL A 615 24.69 4.97 -9.28
C VAL A 615 24.49 3.65 -8.55
N LEU A 616 24.66 3.65 -7.22
CA LEU A 616 24.36 2.52 -6.33
C LEU A 616 22.96 2.64 -5.71
N LEU A 617 22.60 3.84 -5.24
CA LEU A 617 21.37 4.14 -4.51
C LEU A 617 20.71 5.43 -5.06
N PRO A 618 19.42 5.71 -4.79
CA PRO A 618 18.79 6.96 -5.17
C PRO A 618 19.55 8.21 -4.65
N PRO A 619 19.47 9.37 -5.35
CA PRO A 619 20.11 10.61 -4.90
C PRO A 619 19.72 10.98 -3.46
N GLY A 620 20.71 11.38 -2.66
CA GLY A 620 20.54 11.70 -1.23
C GLY A 620 20.79 10.53 -0.27
N SER A 621 20.65 9.27 -0.72
CA SER A 621 20.77 8.08 0.14
C SER A 621 22.09 8.01 0.91
N ALA A 622 22.01 7.54 2.17
CA ALA A 622 23.14 7.28 3.05
C ALA A 622 22.81 6.16 4.06
N LEU A 623 23.11 4.91 3.68
CA LEU A 623 22.96 3.73 4.53
C LEU A 623 24.27 3.39 5.25
N ALA A 624 24.18 3.11 6.56
CA ALA A 624 25.23 2.40 7.30
C ALA A 624 24.93 0.90 7.28
N VAL A 625 25.95 0.07 7.06
CA VAL A 625 25.79 -1.40 6.99
C VAL A 625 26.86 -2.06 7.86
N SER A 626 26.43 -2.75 8.90
CA SER A 626 27.22 -3.74 9.62
C SER A 626 26.86 -5.13 9.10
N LEU A 627 27.85 -5.97 8.85
CA LEU A 627 27.65 -7.35 8.44
C LEU A 627 28.58 -8.25 9.25
N ALA A 628 28.02 -9.26 9.90
CA ALA A 628 28.75 -10.36 10.51
C ALA A 628 28.25 -11.68 9.90
N SER A 629 29.16 -12.58 9.53
CA SER A 629 28.78 -13.90 9.04
C SER A 629 29.75 -15.00 9.43
N ASP A 630 29.18 -16.15 9.82
CA ASP A 630 29.94 -17.33 10.19
C ASP A 630 30.73 -17.90 8.99
N ARG A 631 30.13 -17.87 7.79
CA ARG A 631 30.70 -18.38 6.53
C ARG A 631 30.33 -17.53 5.31
N LEU A 632 31.30 -17.18 4.48
CA LEU A 632 31.13 -16.65 3.13
C LEU A 632 31.61 -17.69 2.12
N LEU A 633 30.81 -17.91 1.08
CA LEU A 633 31.08 -18.84 -0.01
C LEU A 633 31.02 -18.10 -1.35
N TRP A 634 32.09 -18.18 -2.13
CA TRP A 634 32.22 -17.55 -3.45
C TRP A 634 32.97 -18.48 -4.41
N GLY A 635 32.25 -19.15 -5.31
CA GLY A 635 32.82 -20.23 -6.11
C GLY A 635 33.41 -21.34 -5.22
N ALA A 636 34.72 -21.57 -5.32
CA ALA A 636 35.47 -22.50 -4.47
C ALA A 636 36.03 -21.87 -3.19
N LEU A 637 36.06 -20.53 -3.07
CA LEU A 637 36.60 -19.85 -1.90
C LEU A 637 35.59 -19.92 -0.74
N GLU A 638 36.05 -20.47 0.39
CA GLU A 638 35.37 -20.37 1.68
C GLU A 638 36.14 -19.40 2.59
N CYS A 639 35.39 -18.52 3.27
CA CYS A 639 35.91 -17.67 4.34
C CYS A 639 35.01 -17.76 5.57
N THR A 640 35.56 -17.50 6.76
CA THR A 640 34.89 -17.58 8.06
C THR A 640 35.16 -16.32 8.91
N ASP A 641 34.35 -16.12 9.95
CA ASP A 641 34.40 -14.94 10.84
C ASP A 641 34.40 -13.60 10.07
N VAL A 642 33.54 -13.51 9.05
CA VAL A 642 33.50 -12.41 8.11
C VAL A 642 32.79 -11.22 8.76
N ARG A 643 33.50 -10.10 8.91
CA ARG A 643 32.99 -8.88 9.56
C ARG A 643 33.25 -7.67 8.67
N THR A 644 32.19 -7.02 8.21
CA THR A 644 32.27 -5.81 7.38
C THR A 644 31.55 -4.64 8.06
N GLN A 645 32.15 -3.47 8.03
CA GLN A 645 31.48 -2.19 8.24
C GLN A 645 31.58 -1.37 6.96
N ALA A 646 30.44 -0.92 6.44
CA ALA A 646 30.36 -0.16 5.21
C ALA A 646 29.41 1.04 5.33
N ARG A 647 29.62 2.04 4.46
CA ARG A 647 28.69 3.14 4.26
C ARG A 647 28.40 3.30 2.78
N VAL A 648 27.15 3.08 2.40
CA VAL A 648 26.67 3.14 1.01
C VAL A 648 25.91 4.44 0.79
N GLN A 649 26.23 5.13 -0.28
CA GLN A 649 25.65 6.42 -0.69
C GLN A 649 25.26 6.36 -2.17
N HIS A 650 24.59 7.41 -2.67
CA HIS A 650 24.15 7.54 -4.06
C HIS A 650 25.17 7.03 -5.11
N ASP A 651 26.43 7.50 -5.07
CA ASP A 651 27.49 7.22 -6.04
C ASP A 651 28.64 6.37 -5.49
N ARG A 652 28.55 5.88 -4.24
CA ARG A 652 29.76 5.51 -3.48
C ARG A 652 29.50 4.48 -2.40
N CYS A 653 30.33 3.45 -2.34
CA CYS A 653 30.46 2.60 -1.16
C CYS A 653 31.83 2.86 -0.52
N LYS A 654 31.86 3.09 0.80
CA LYS A 654 33.08 3.03 1.60
C LYS A 654 33.06 1.75 2.42
N LEU A 655 34.09 0.93 2.30
CA LEU A 655 34.37 -0.17 3.20
C LEU A 655 35.25 0.40 4.32
N LEU A 656 34.67 0.55 5.50
CA LEU A 656 35.34 1.11 6.69
C LEU A 656 36.22 0.05 7.36
N SER A 657 35.82 -1.21 7.28
CA SER A 657 36.63 -2.39 7.60
C SER A 657 35.98 -3.64 6.99
N VAL A 658 36.81 -4.59 6.58
CA VAL A 658 36.46 -5.95 6.17
C VAL A 658 37.49 -6.88 6.78
N GLY A 659 37.10 -7.65 7.79
CA GLY A 659 37.88 -8.74 8.36
C GLY A 659 37.32 -10.08 7.90
N LEU A 660 38.19 -11.05 7.59
CA LEU A 660 37.82 -12.44 7.31
C LEU A 660 38.98 -13.40 7.58
N ARG A 661 38.68 -14.70 7.67
CA ARG A 661 39.67 -15.79 7.69
C ARG A 661 39.41 -16.75 6.53
N GLY A 662 40.45 -17.18 5.82
CA GLY A 662 40.31 -18.07 4.67
C GLY A 662 41.67 -18.50 4.14
N LEU A 663 41.74 -19.67 3.48
CA LEU A 663 43.00 -20.26 3.01
C LEU A 663 44.06 -20.36 4.15
N GLU A 664 43.60 -20.81 5.33
CA GLU A 664 44.32 -20.88 6.61
C GLU A 664 44.75 -19.54 7.24
N GLY A 665 44.85 -18.46 6.46
CA GLY A 665 45.25 -17.12 6.91
C GLY A 665 44.11 -16.19 7.35
N GLU A 666 44.48 -14.95 7.71
CA GLU A 666 43.57 -13.84 8.03
C GLU A 666 43.70 -12.68 7.03
N ALA A 667 42.65 -11.89 6.82
CA ALA A 667 42.72 -10.67 6.01
C ALA A 667 41.94 -9.50 6.64
N GLN A 668 42.50 -8.30 6.53
CA GLN A 668 41.91 -7.04 6.99
C GLN A 668 42.03 -5.97 5.89
N VAL A 669 40.90 -5.49 5.37
CA VAL A 669 40.84 -4.59 4.21
C VAL A 669 39.88 -3.42 4.44
N GLU A 670 40.34 -2.21 4.13
CA GLU A 670 39.54 -0.99 3.96
C GLU A 670 39.42 -0.63 2.47
N GLY A 671 38.45 0.20 2.08
CA GLY A 671 38.37 0.63 0.69
C GLY A 671 37.25 1.60 0.32
N SER A 672 37.19 1.94 -0.97
CA SER A 672 36.08 2.69 -1.54
C SER A 672 35.82 2.34 -3.00
N LEU A 673 34.55 2.09 -3.33
CA LEU A 673 33.99 2.08 -4.68
C LEU A 673 33.39 3.47 -4.95
N LYS A 674 33.72 4.08 -6.09
CA LYS A 674 33.31 5.44 -6.49
C LYS A 674 33.31 5.58 -8.01
N PRO A 675 32.78 6.68 -8.60
CA PRO A 675 32.87 6.90 -10.03
C PRO A 675 34.33 7.08 -10.47
N GLY A 676 34.71 6.38 -11.54
CA GLY A 676 36.04 6.37 -12.13
C GLY A 676 36.11 7.11 -13.47
N ARG A 677 37.15 6.82 -14.27
CA ARG A 677 37.24 7.31 -15.66
C ARG A 677 36.45 6.44 -16.64
N ALA A 678 36.52 5.12 -16.47
CA ALA A 678 35.80 4.14 -17.27
C ALA A 678 34.32 3.97 -16.84
N GLY A 679 34.06 4.03 -15.53
CA GLY A 679 32.73 3.87 -14.94
C GLY A 679 32.83 3.80 -13.43
N TRP A 680 33.19 2.63 -12.93
CA TRP A 680 33.49 2.38 -11.52
C TRP A 680 35.00 2.30 -11.27
N ALA A 681 35.45 2.81 -10.13
CA ALA A 681 36.80 2.64 -9.62
C ALA A 681 36.77 2.16 -8.17
N LEU A 682 37.40 1.02 -7.90
CA LEU A 682 37.62 0.47 -6.57
C LEU A 682 39.05 0.79 -6.13
N THR A 683 39.21 1.23 -4.89
CA THR A 683 40.50 1.34 -4.22
C THR A 683 40.45 0.57 -2.92
N LEU A 684 41.31 -0.43 -2.75
CA LEU A 684 41.47 -1.21 -1.52
C LEU A 684 42.81 -0.90 -0.86
N ARG A 685 42.86 -0.99 0.46
CA ARG A 685 44.07 -0.94 1.27
C ARG A 685 43.93 -1.96 2.40
N GLY A 686 44.95 -2.76 2.67
CA GLY A 686 44.85 -3.76 3.72
C GLY A 686 46.05 -4.68 3.79
N ALA A 687 45.89 -5.75 4.57
CA ALA A 687 46.80 -6.88 4.63
C ALA A 687 46.03 -8.21 4.55
N ALA A 688 46.72 -9.24 4.07
CA ALA A 688 46.39 -10.64 4.28
C ALA A 688 47.65 -11.33 4.82
N GLU A 689 47.51 -12.13 5.87
CA GLU A 689 48.60 -12.71 6.65
C GLU A 689 48.45 -14.24 6.70
N ASP A 690 49.56 -14.96 6.56
CA ASP A 690 49.67 -16.42 6.59
C ASP A 690 48.74 -17.17 5.60
N VAL A 691 48.54 -16.63 4.39
CA VAL A 691 47.72 -17.26 3.33
C VAL A 691 48.43 -18.48 2.75
N SER A 692 47.86 -19.67 2.93
CA SER A 692 48.41 -20.95 2.49
C SER A 692 48.54 -21.05 0.96
N LEU A 693 49.78 -21.12 0.44
CA LEU A 693 50.04 -21.16 -1.00
C LEU A 693 49.42 -22.38 -1.70
N PRO A 694 49.47 -23.61 -1.15
CA PRO A 694 48.81 -24.76 -1.77
C PRO A 694 47.29 -24.57 -1.90
N LEU A 695 46.62 -24.14 -0.83
CA LEU A 695 45.17 -23.93 -0.85
C LEU A 695 44.76 -22.78 -1.76
N LEU A 696 45.57 -21.71 -1.85
CA LEU A 696 45.37 -20.61 -2.79
C LEU A 696 45.39 -21.12 -4.24
N PHE A 697 46.40 -21.93 -4.61
CA PHE A 697 46.48 -22.51 -5.95
C PHE A 697 45.36 -23.53 -6.20
N GLU A 698 45.04 -24.40 -5.24
CA GLU A 698 43.94 -25.38 -5.38
C GLU A 698 42.59 -24.69 -5.61
N THR A 699 42.27 -23.66 -4.80
CA THR A 699 41.01 -22.89 -4.87
C THR A 699 40.79 -22.23 -6.23
N TYR A 700 41.86 -21.73 -6.87
CA TYR A 700 41.79 -21.04 -8.16
C TYR A 700 42.26 -21.91 -9.35
N GLY A 701 42.24 -23.24 -9.23
CA GLY A 701 42.55 -24.15 -10.36
C GLY A 701 43.99 -24.03 -10.88
N ASN A 702 44.94 -23.70 -9.99
CA ASN A 702 46.32 -23.27 -10.24
C ASN A 702 46.47 -21.97 -11.04
N PHE A 703 45.41 -21.17 -11.19
CA PHE A 703 45.34 -20.01 -12.10
C PHE A 703 45.51 -20.41 -13.58
N ASP A 704 44.87 -21.50 -13.99
CA ASP A 704 44.82 -22.07 -15.35
C ASP A 704 46.17 -22.51 -15.98
N GLN A 705 47.32 -22.23 -15.35
CA GLN A 705 48.63 -22.74 -15.77
C GLN A 705 48.85 -24.23 -15.43
N ALA A 706 49.67 -24.90 -16.24
CA ALA A 706 50.09 -26.29 -16.00
C ALA A 706 51.43 -26.42 -15.23
N LEU A 707 52.24 -25.35 -15.24
CA LEU A 707 53.63 -25.35 -14.77
C LEU A 707 53.74 -25.45 -13.24
N LEU A 708 53.24 -24.44 -12.53
CA LEU A 708 53.28 -24.38 -11.07
C LEU A 708 51.91 -24.75 -10.49
N ARG A 709 51.84 -25.88 -9.80
CA ARG A 709 50.61 -26.49 -9.29
C ARG A 709 50.63 -26.55 -7.76
N HIS A 710 49.45 -26.59 -7.13
CA HIS A 710 49.31 -26.67 -5.66
C HIS A 710 50.09 -27.84 -5.04
N GLU A 711 50.16 -28.98 -5.72
CA GLU A 711 50.93 -30.17 -5.29
C GLU A 711 52.46 -29.96 -5.26
N HIS A 712 52.97 -28.98 -6.00
CA HIS A 712 54.39 -28.60 -5.98
C HIS A 712 54.71 -27.59 -4.87
N LEU A 713 53.72 -26.92 -4.29
CA LEU A 713 53.91 -25.78 -3.40
C LEU A 713 53.90 -26.15 -1.91
N GLY A 714 54.50 -25.28 -1.12
CA GLY A 714 54.42 -25.27 0.33
C GLY A 714 54.78 -23.88 0.88
N GLY A 715 54.44 -23.64 2.15
CA GLY A 715 54.58 -22.34 2.81
C GLY A 715 53.34 -21.45 2.64
N ALA A 716 53.44 -20.25 3.21
CA ALA A 716 52.39 -19.23 3.20
C ALA A 716 52.90 -17.91 2.61
N VAL A 717 51.98 -17.08 2.14
CA VAL A 717 52.25 -15.73 1.64
C VAL A 717 51.51 -14.69 2.48
N SER A 718 52.21 -13.63 2.86
CA SER A 718 51.64 -12.45 3.48
C SER A 718 51.77 -11.25 2.54
N LEU A 719 50.74 -10.43 2.46
CA LEU A 719 50.57 -9.34 1.50
C LEU A 719 50.06 -8.09 2.22
N ALA A 720 50.77 -6.97 2.18
CA ALA A 720 50.34 -5.71 2.78
C ALA A 720 50.50 -4.54 1.81
N GLY A 721 49.44 -3.77 1.54
CA GLY A 721 49.55 -2.66 0.58
C GLY A 721 48.24 -2.05 0.10
N ASN A 722 48.27 -1.58 -1.15
CA ASN A 722 47.15 -0.91 -1.81
C ASN A 722 46.89 -1.50 -3.20
N LEU A 723 45.62 -1.63 -3.56
CA LEU A 723 45.14 -2.09 -4.87
C LEU A 723 44.15 -1.06 -5.47
N GLY A 724 44.22 -0.87 -6.77
CA GLY A 724 43.30 -0.06 -7.56
C GLY A 724 42.80 -0.85 -8.76
N MET A 725 41.48 -0.87 -8.96
CA MET A 725 40.81 -1.58 -10.06
C MET A 725 39.74 -0.67 -10.67
N SER A 726 39.44 -0.83 -11.96
CA SER A 726 38.33 -0.12 -12.62
C SER A 726 37.52 -1.03 -13.53
N TRP A 727 36.26 -0.67 -13.72
CA TRP A 727 35.31 -1.30 -14.63
C TRP A 727 34.52 -0.21 -15.38
N THR A 728 34.07 -0.51 -16.59
CA THR A 728 33.05 0.30 -17.28
C THR A 728 31.65 0.04 -16.69
N LEU A 729 30.65 0.85 -17.08
CA LEU A 729 29.30 0.80 -16.49
C LEU A 729 28.44 -0.41 -16.92
N ASP A 730 28.94 -1.19 -17.88
CA ASP A 730 28.46 -2.51 -18.30
C ASP A 730 29.09 -3.67 -17.49
N GLY A 731 29.99 -3.37 -16.56
CA GLY A 731 30.73 -4.37 -15.78
C GLY A 731 32.01 -4.90 -16.44
N SER A 732 32.41 -4.42 -17.62
CA SER A 732 33.65 -4.88 -18.26
C SER A 732 34.88 -4.37 -17.49
N TRP A 733 35.75 -5.29 -17.04
CA TRP A 733 36.99 -4.95 -16.31
C TRP A 733 37.99 -4.18 -17.19
N GLN A 734 38.80 -3.32 -16.57
CA GLN A 734 39.78 -2.47 -17.23
C GLN A 734 41.19 -2.80 -16.69
N PRO A 735 41.91 -3.77 -17.30
CA PRO A 735 43.23 -4.20 -16.81
C PRO A 735 44.29 -3.10 -16.91
N ASP A 736 44.19 -2.20 -17.90
CA ASP A 736 45.08 -1.05 -18.08
C ASP A 736 45.06 -0.06 -16.89
N GLN A 737 43.95 -0.07 -16.15
CA GLN A 737 43.69 0.71 -14.95
C GLN A 737 43.85 -0.11 -13.65
N PHE A 738 44.38 -1.33 -13.73
CA PHE A 738 44.87 -2.04 -12.57
C PHE A 738 46.18 -1.42 -12.07
N THR A 739 46.25 -1.17 -10.76
CA THR A 739 47.46 -0.71 -10.08
C THR A 739 47.61 -1.41 -8.75
N ALA A 740 48.80 -1.92 -8.44
CA ALA A 740 49.14 -2.49 -7.14
C ALA A 740 50.47 -1.91 -6.63
N SER A 741 50.56 -1.77 -5.32
CA SER A 741 51.81 -1.45 -4.60
C SER A 741 51.73 -2.22 -3.28
N VAL A 742 52.30 -3.42 -3.26
CA VAL A 742 52.15 -4.42 -2.20
C VAL A 742 53.53 -4.89 -1.73
N GLU A 743 53.72 -4.95 -0.42
CA GLU A 743 54.82 -5.64 0.23
C GLU A 743 54.40 -7.10 0.45
N THR A 744 55.24 -8.04 0.00
CA THR A 744 54.94 -9.47 -0.08
C THR A 744 56.04 -10.23 0.63
N SER A 745 55.70 -10.99 1.68
CA SER A 745 56.57 -12.03 2.22
C SER A 745 56.07 -13.41 1.82
N ILE A 746 57.00 -14.34 1.54
CA ILE A 746 56.73 -15.77 1.44
C ILE A 746 57.52 -16.45 2.55
N ASP A 747 56.81 -17.12 3.44
CA ASP A 747 57.32 -17.71 4.66
C ASP A 747 57.17 -19.24 4.61
N HIS A 748 58.24 -19.94 5.00
CA HIS A 748 58.32 -21.41 4.95
C HIS A 748 58.11 -21.98 3.53
N GLY A 749 58.41 -21.19 2.49
CA GLY A 749 58.20 -21.53 1.09
C GLY A 749 58.90 -22.82 0.67
N GLN A 750 58.24 -23.64 -0.15
CA GLN A 750 58.79 -24.90 -0.64
C GLN A 750 58.33 -25.20 -2.08
N LEU A 751 59.23 -25.74 -2.90
CA LEU A 751 58.93 -26.32 -4.22
C LEU A 751 59.34 -27.80 -4.24
N ARG A 752 58.41 -28.69 -4.64
CA ARG A 752 58.62 -30.14 -4.71
C ARG A 752 58.27 -30.68 -6.09
N GLY A 753 59.12 -31.54 -6.64
CA GLY A 753 58.79 -32.35 -7.82
C GLY A 753 58.52 -31.59 -9.12
N LEU A 754 58.84 -30.28 -9.20
CA LEU A 754 58.59 -29.44 -10.37
C LEU A 754 59.42 -29.94 -11.58
N GLU A 755 58.73 -30.38 -12.63
CA GLU A 755 59.33 -31.12 -13.75
C GLU A 755 60.34 -30.26 -14.54
N VAL A 756 60.15 -28.94 -14.55
CA VAL A 756 61.05 -27.95 -15.18
C VAL A 756 62.48 -28.05 -14.66
N PHE A 757 62.69 -28.53 -13.42
CA PHE A 757 64.03 -28.68 -12.87
C PHE A 757 64.84 -29.83 -13.51
N ASP A 758 64.17 -30.86 -14.04
CA ASP A 758 64.84 -31.88 -14.87
C ASP A 758 65.27 -31.29 -16.22
N ASP A 759 64.41 -30.50 -16.88
CA ASP A 759 64.73 -29.80 -18.13
C ASP A 759 65.90 -28.81 -17.97
N VAL A 760 65.96 -28.09 -16.84
CA VAL A 760 67.06 -27.18 -16.51
C VAL A 760 68.37 -27.95 -16.25
N ALA A 761 68.32 -29.10 -15.59
CA ALA A 761 69.49 -29.96 -15.40
C ALA A 761 70.02 -30.49 -16.73
N ASP A 762 69.15 -30.99 -17.61
CA ASP A 762 69.51 -31.45 -18.96
C ASP A 762 70.06 -30.33 -19.85
N TYR A 763 69.52 -29.10 -19.74
CA TYR A 763 70.07 -27.94 -20.46
C TYR A 763 71.50 -27.60 -20.01
N LEU A 764 71.78 -27.68 -18.70
CA LEU A 764 73.10 -27.37 -18.14
C LEU A 764 74.15 -28.43 -18.51
N ASP A 765 73.78 -29.72 -18.57
CA ASP A 765 74.63 -30.79 -19.10
C ASP A 765 74.89 -30.63 -20.61
N ALA A 766 73.84 -30.37 -21.40
CA ALA A 766 73.96 -30.22 -22.84
C ALA A 766 74.80 -28.99 -23.27
N HIS A 767 74.91 -27.97 -22.43
CA HIS A 767 75.63 -26.74 -22.78
C HIS A 767 77.14 -26.88 -22.57
N ARG A 768 77.89 -26.91 -23.69
CA ARG A 768 79.35 -27.15 -23.75
C ARG A 768 80.25 -26.23 -22.89
N LEU A 769 79.73 -25.13 -22.34
CA LEU A 769 80.45 -24.25 -21.39
C LEU A 769 80.19 -24.61 -19.92
N MET A 770 79.08 -25.30 -19.60
CA MET A 770 78.63 -25.59 -18.23
C MET A 770 78.72 -27.06 -17.85
N ALA A 771 78.66 -27.99 -18.82
CA ALA A 771 78.92 -29.41 -18.63
C ALA A 771 80.17 -29.76 -17.77
N PRO A 772 81.30 -29.00 -17.81
CA PRO A 772 82.46 -29.27 -16.95
C PRO A 772 82.32 -28.82 -15.48
N LEU A 773 81.23 -28.14 -15.12
CA LEU A 773 81.05 -27.46 -13.83
C LEU A 773 79.92 -28.06 -12.97
N VAL A 774 78.96 -28.76 -13.59
CA VAL A 774 77.73 -29.28 -12.95
C VAL A 774 77.77 -30.81 -12.90
N ASP A 775 77.25 -31.41 -11.83
CA ASP A 775 76.86 -32.82 -11.78
C ASP A 775 75.33 -32.88 -11.94
N PRO A 776 74.79 -33.41 -13.06
CA PRO A 776 73.35 -33.37 -13.33
C PRO A 776 72.52 -34.18 -12.32
N ASP A 777 73.06 -35.28 -11.79
CA ASP A 777 72.30 -36.17 -10.90
C ASP A 777 72.34 -35.67 -9.44
N ASP A 778 73.43 -35.02 -9.00
CA ASP A 778 73.44 -34.22 -7.76
C ASP A 778 72.45 -33.04 -7.84
N LEU A 779 72.46 -32.31 -8.97
CA LEU A 779 71.60 -31.15 -9.17
C LEU A 779 70.12 -31.54 -9.17
N ARG A 780 69.72 -32.60 -9.89
CA ARG A 780 68.37 -33.18 -9.83
C ARG A 780 67.95 -33.54 -8.41
N SER A 781 68.82 -34.27 -7.70
CA SER A 781 68.57 -34.70 -6.31
C SER A 781 68.33 -33.51 -5.36
N ARG A 782 69.04 -32.40 -5.58
CA ARG A 782 68.89 -31.15 -4.81
C ARG A 782 67.68 -30.32 -5.22
N LEU A 783 67.27 -30.36 -6.50
CA LEU A 783 66.10 -29.63 -7.00
C LEU A 783 64.76 -30.37 -6.81
N ALA A 784 64.78 -31.66 -6.48
CA ALA A 784 63.56 -32.46 -6.24
C ALA A 784 62.73 -31.96 -5.03
N ASP A 785 63.38 -31.36 -4.02
CA ASP A 785 62.72 -30.69 -2.88
C ASP A 785 63.54 -29.46 -2.43
N VAL A 786 63.04 -28.28 -2.77
CA VAL A 786 63.68 -26.97 -2.54
C VAL A 786 62.90 -26.19 -1.49
N ALA A 787 63.50 -25.98 -0.32
CA ALA A 787 62.95 -25.12 0.73
C ALA A 787 63.63 -23.74 0.71
N PHE A 788 62.87 -22.67 0.97
CA PHE A 788 63.33 -21.29 0.94
C PHE A 788 63.43 -20.69 2.35
N ASN A 789 64.42 -19.83 2.56
CA ASN A 789 64.36 -18.85 3.66
C ASN A 789 63.25 -17.82 3.37
N PRO A 790 62.70 -17.12 4.39
CA PRO A 790 61.72 -16.06 4.18
C PRO A 790 62.14 -15.04 3.13
N VAL A 791 61.34 -14.89 2.07
CA VAL A 791 61.59 -13.94 0.98
C VAL A 791 60.62 -12.78 1.12
N SER A 792 61.10 -11.57 1.41
CA SER A 792 60.29 -10.35 1.39
C SER A 792 60.70 -9.42 0.24
N GLN A 793 59.71 -8.92 -0.49
CA GLN A 793 59.90 -8.01 -1.62
C GLN A 793 58.69 -7.10 -1.83
N ARG A 794 58.91 -5.97 -2.51
CA ARG A 794 57.83 -5.08 -2.96
C ARG A 794 57.45 -5.42 -4.40
N LEU A 795 56.18 -5.71 -4.64
CA LEU A 795 55.60 -5.88 -5.96
C LEU A 795 54.80 -4.61 -6.33
N ASP A 796 55.22 -3.96 -7.42
CA ASP A 796 54.49 -2.87 -8.05
C ASP A 796 53.91 -3.34 -9.39
N VAL A 797 52.61 -3.11 -9.59
CA VAL A 797 51.91 -3.42 -10.84
C VAL A 797 51.30 -2.15 -11.41
N SER A 798 51.57 -1.88 -12.69
CA SER A 798 50.96 -0.75 -13.41
C SER A 798 51.03 -0.95 -14.92
N GLN A 799 50.06 -0.42 -15.65
CA GLN A 799 50.06 -0.43 -17.13
C GLN A 799 50.20 -1.85 -17.75
N ASN A 800 49.56 -2.86 -17.16
CA ASN A 800 49.67 -4.29 -17.51
C ASN A 800 51.05 -4.93 -17.27
N VAL A 801 51.95 -4.27 -16.53
CA VAL A 801 53.28 -4.80 -16.17
C VAL A 801 53.40 -4.97 -14.65
N VAL A 802 53.79 -6.18 -14.23
CA VAL A 802 54.24 -6.51 -12.87
C VAL A 802 55.77 -6.36 -12.86
N ARG A 803 56.31 -5.45 -12.04
CA ARG A 803 57.76 -5.31 -11.89
C ARG A 803 58.26 -6.08 -10.69
N LEU A 804 59.20 -6.98 -10.94
CA LEU A 804 59.92 -7.74 -9.94
C LEU A 804 61.29 -7.08 -9.69
N PRO A 805 61.51 -6.42 -8.53
CA PRO A 805 62.82 -5.86 -8.19
C PRO A 805 63.84 -6.99 -7.99
N LYS A 806 65.13 -6.62 -7.89
CA LYS A 806 66.21 -7.58 -7.67
C LYS A 806 66.10 -8.27 -6.30
N THR A 807 65.54 -9.46 -6.29
CA THR A 807 65.32 -10.28 -5.10
C THR A 807 66.26 -11.48 -5.10
N THR A 808 67.02 -11.68 -4.02
CA THR A 808 67.88 -12.84 -3.84
C THR A 808 67.13 -13.90 -3.02
N ILE A 809 66.66 -14.95 -3.69
CA ILE A 809 66.03 -16.11 -3.08
C ILE A 809 67.13 -17.04 -2.55
N GLN A 810 67.16 -17.26 -1.25
CA GLN A 810 68.04 -18.23 -0.59
C GLN A 810 67.28 -19.55 -0.42
N SER A 811 67.88 -20.68 -0.83
CA SER A 811 67.24 -21.99 -0.77
C SER A 811 68.18 -23.11 -0.32
N SER A 812 67.60 -24.27 0.03
CA SER A 812 68.33 -25.52 0.31
C SER A 812 69.13 -26.06 -0.87
N ALA A 813 68.75 -25.72 -2.10
CA ALA A 813 69.36 -26.26 -3.32
C ALA A 813 70.43 -25.33 -3.90
N MET A 814 70.09 -24.06 -4.11
CA MET A 814 70.92 -23.03 -4.75
C MET A 814 70.36 -21.62 -4.47
N ASN A 815 71.24 -20.63 -4.31
CA ASN A 815 70.83 -19.23 -4.24
C ASN A 815 70.55 -18.69 -5.64
N VAL A 816 69.39 -18.08 -5.85
CA VAL A 816 68.97 -17.52 -7.13
C VAL A 816 68.57 -16.07 -6.93
N SER A 817 69.23 -15.15 -7.63
CA SER A 817 68.74 -13.78 -7.77
C SER A 817 67.82 -13.68 -8.99
N ILE A 818 66.71 -12.97 -8.85
CA ILE A 818 65.74 -12.74 -9.92
C ILE A 818 65.37 -11.26 -9.99
N GLU A 819 65.29 -10.72 -11.20
CA GLU A 819 64.81 -9.36 -11.50
C GLU A 819 64.17 -9.34 -12.90
N GLY A 820 63.17 -8.48 -13.13
CA GLY A 820 62.57 -8.32 -14.46
C GLY A 820 61.11 -7.86 -14.44
N ASP A 821 60.47 -7.92 -15.62
CA ASP A 821 59.10 -7.47 -15.83
C ASP A 821 58.23 -8.61 -16.42
N TYR A 822 57.05 -8.82 -15.85
CA TYR A 822 56.02 -9.74 -16.35
C TYR A 822 54.82 -8.98 -16.88
N HIS A 823 54.33 -9.34 -18.06
CA HIS A 823 53.26 -8.65 -18.76
C HIS A 823 51.95 -9.47 -18.73
N PHE A 824 50.81 -8.78 -18.67
CA PHE A 824 49.48 -9.44 -18.67
C PHE A 824 49.09 -10.10 -20.01
N ASP A 825 49.94 -10.04 -21.04
CA ASP A 825 49.84 -10.87 -22.26
C ASP A 825 50.69 -12.17 -22.16
N GLU A 826 50.92 -12.63 -20.91
CA GLU A 826 51.63 -13.86 -20.54
C GLU A 826 53.13 -13.88 -20.89
N VAL A 827 53.68 -12.74 -21.33
CA VAL A 827 55.11 -12.59 -21.66
C VAL A 827 55.91 -12.18 -20.42
N MET A 828 56.86 -13.03 -20.05
CA MET A 828 57.91 -12.70 -19.08
C MET A 828 59.21 -12.29 -19.76
N ASP A 829 59.95 -11.39 -19.12
CA ASP A 829 61.36 -11.12 -19.40
C ASP A 829 62.12 -11.01 -18.06
N TYR A 830 62.70 -12.12 -17.62
CA TYR A 830 63.36 -12.26 -16.33
C TYR A 830 64.85 -12.54 -16.49
N THR A 831 65.66 -11.92 -15.63
CA THR A 831 67.09 -12.20 -15.47
C THR A 831 67.31 -13.04 -14.21
N LEU A 832 67.81 -14.27 -14.37
CA LEU A 832 68.13 -15.21 -13.30
C LEU A 832 69.65 -15.24 -13.08
N GLY A 833 70.11 -14.72 -11.93
CA GLY A 833 71.53 -14.69 -11.55
C GLY A 833 71.87 -15.78 -10.52
N PHE A 834 72.75 -16.71 -10.91
CA PHE A 834 73.19 -17.86 -10.12
C PHE A 834 74.65 -17.69 -9.65
N ALA A 835 74.98 -18.14 -8.44
CA ALA A 835 76.37 -18.17 -7.96
C ALA A 835 77.11 -19.40 -8.52
N LEU A 836 78.26 -19.21 -9.19
CA LEU A 836 79.02 -20.32 -9.79
C LEU A 836 79.54 -21.37 -8.78
N ARG A 837 79.56 -21.08 -7.47
CA ARG A 837 79.88 -22.09 -6.44
C ARG A 837 78.73 -23.07 -6.19
N ASP A 838 77.49 -22.59 -6.27
CA ASP A 838 76.29 -23.37 -5.91
C ASP A 838 75.98 -24.42 -7.00
N LEU A 839 76.31 -24.08 -8.25
CA LEU A 839 76.27 -24.96 -9.41
C LEU A 839 77.36 -26.06 -9.39
N ARG A 840 78.40 -25.93 -8.56
CA ARG A 840 79.53 -26.86 -8.55
C ARG A 840 79.26 -28.06 -7.64
N ALA A 841 79.40 -29.27 -8.20
CA ALA A 841 79.29 -30.52 -7.47
C ALA A 841 80.18 -30.55 -6.20
N SER A 842 79.61 -30.96 -5.06
CA SER A 842 80.32 -30.99 -3.78
C SER A 842 81.18 -32.26 -3.60
N ALA A 843 82.05 -32.54 -4.58
CA ALA A 843 82.95 -33.69 -4.60
C ALA A 843 84.42 -33.25 -4.53
N SER A 844 85.01 -33.38 -3.33
CA SER A 844 86.43 -33.18 -3.00
C SER A 844 87.10 -31.84 -3.36
N ASP A 845 87.59 -31.13 -2.34
CA ASP A 845 89.06 -31.09 -2.17
C ASP A 845 89.48 -30.91 -0.70
N ASN A 846 90.68 -31.36 -0.34
CA ASN A 846 91.25 -31.24 1.02
C ASN A 846 92.05 -29.93 1.18
N VAL A 847 91.42 -28.81 0.86
CA VAL A 847 91.94 -27.45 1.08
C VAL A 847 90.97 -26.72 2.00
N GLY A 848 91.51 -25.94 2.95
CA GLY A 848 90.74 -25.37 4.06
C GLY A 848 89.60 -24.44 3.63
N VAL A 849 88.63 -24.24 4.53
CA VAL A 849 87.50 -23.31 4.35
C VAL A 849 88.04 -21.93 3.97
N MET A 850 87.78 -21.53 2.73
CA MET A 850 87.95 -20.15 2.30
C MET A 850 86.73 -19.36 2.78
N GLU A 851 86.93 -18.34 3.59
CA GLU A 851 85.90 -17.32 3.80
C GLU A 851 85.67 -16.58 2.49
N ASP A 852 84.40 -16.39 2.14
CA ASP A 852 83.95 -15.73 0.92
C ASP A 852 84.19 -14.22 1.02
N ASP A 853 84.92 -13.65 0.06
CA ASP A 853 85.12 -12.20 -0.05
C ASP A 853 83.87 -11.45 -0.56
N GLY A 854 82.87 -12.19 -1.04
CA GLY A 854 81.64 -11.68 -1.61
C GLY A 854 81.77 -11.21 -3.06
N LEU A 855 82.88 -11.54 -3.74
CA LEU A 855 83.17 -11.19 -5.14
C LEU A 855 83.01 -12.39 -6.09
N GLY A 856 82.30 -13.44 -5.65
CA GLY A 856 82.07 -14.65 -6.42
C GLY A 856 81.40 -14.39 -7.78
N ASN A 857 82.04 -14.88 -8.86
CA ASN A 857 81.50 -14.82 -10.22
C ASN A 857 80.05 -15.34 -10.30
N GLN A 858 79.12 -14.47 -10.70
CA GLN A 858 77.73 -14.83 -10.97
C GLN A 858 77.51 -15.11 -12.46
N PHE A 859 76.64 -16.07 -12.76
CA PHE A 859 76.17 -16.41 -14.10
C PHE A 859 74.71 -15.93 -14.28
N PHE A 860 74.44 -15.16 -15.33
CA PHE A 860 73.11 -14.59 -15.59
C PHE A 860 72.45 -15.26 -16.80
N LEU A 861 71.22 -15.71 -16.62
CA LEU A 861 70.39 -16.34 -17.64
C LEU A 861 69.14 -15.50 -17.85
N ASN A 862 68.98 -14.95 -19.05
CA ASN A 862 67.70 -14.36 -19.49
C ASN A 862 66.72 -15.51 -19.79
N MET A 863 65.52 -15.41 -19.21
CA MET A 863 64.37 -16.27 -19.47
C MET A 863 63.25 -15.38 -20.02
N SER A 864 63.00 -15.47 -21.32
CA SER A 864 62.02 -14.64 -22.01
C SER A 864 61.05 -15.45 -22.87
N GLY A 865 59.80 -14.98 -22.98
CA GLY A 865 58.74 -15.63 -23.77
C GLY A 865 57.46 -15.91 -22.96
N PRO A 866 56.55 -16.74 -23.48
CA PRO A 866 55.33 -17.16 -22.78
C PRO A 866 55.64 -18.05 -21.57
N LEU A 867 54.81 -18.00 -20.53
CA LEU A 867 54.97 -18.79 -19.29
C LEU A 867 55.15 -20.30 -19.53
N ASP A 868 54.32 -20.90 -20.40
CA ASP A 868 54.37 -22.34 -20.74
C ASP A 868 55.51 -22.72 -21.71
N ALA A 869 56.25 -21.74 -22.26
CA ALA A 869 57.27 -21.96 -23.28
C ALA A 869 58.48 -21.01 -23.16
N PRO A 870 59.20 -21.01 -22.02
CA PRO A 870 60.37 -20.16 -21.78
C PRO A 870 61.50 -20.38 -22.79
N VAL A 871 62.14 -19.29 -23.22
CA VAL A 871 63.37 -19.33 -24.03
C VAL A 871 64.55 -18.82 -23.20
N TYR A 872 65.50 -19.73 -22.91
CA TYR A 872 66.68 -19.45 -22.09
C TYR A 872 67.88 -18.98 -22.93
N ARG A 873 68.56 -17.91 -22.48
CA ARG A 873 69.76 -17.35 -23.13
C ARG A 873 70.74 -16.80 -22.10
N TYR A 874 72.05 -16.84 -22.39
CA TYR A 874 73.05 -16.20 -21.53
C TYR A 874 72.92 -14.67 -21.59
N ASP A 875 72.70 -14.03 -20.45
CA ASP A 875 72.64 -12.58 -20.35
C ASP A 875 74.04 -11.97 -20.24
N ARG A 876 74.40 -11.17 -21.23
CA ARG A 876 75.70 -10.48 -21.31
C ARG A 876 75.67 -9.07 -20.72
N GLU A 877 74.49 -8.47 -20.63
CA GLU A 877 74.31 -7.07 -20.23
C GLU A 877 74.22 -7.00 -18.71
N ALA A 878 73.37 -7.83 -18.08
CA ALA A 878 73.36 -8.06 -16.63
C ALA A 878 74.75 -8.50 -16.12
N ALA A 879 75.45 -9.35 -16.87
CA ALA A 879 76.83 -9.74 -16.54
C ALA A 879 77.85 -8.58 -16.65
N LYS A 880 77.68 -7.62 -17.58
CA LYS A 880 78.53 -6.41 -17.65
C LYS A 880 78.18 -5.44 -16.51
N GLU A 881 76.90 -5.28 -16.19
CA GLU A 881 76.44 -4.40 -15.12
C GLU A 881 76.80 -4.91 -13.73
N HIS A 882 76.61 -6.20 -13.42
CA HIS A 882 77.01 -6.75 -12.13
C HIS A 882 78.52 -6.59 -11.87
N ARG A 883 79.37 -6.85 -12.87
CA ARG A 883 80.82 -6.58 -12.75
C ARG A 883 81.13 -5.11 -12.48
N ARG A 884 80.42 -4.18 -13.14
CA ARG A 884 80.57 -2.74 -12.90
C ARG A 884 80.18 -2.36 -11.47
N ASN A 885 79.03 -2.83 -11.01
CA ASN A 885 78.49 -2.52 -9.69
C ASN A 885 79.37 -3.12 -8.59
N ALA A 886 79.85 -4.36 -8.75
CA ALA A 886 80.82 -4.98 -7.84
C ALA A 886 82.13 -4.19 -7.75
N ILE A 887 82.66 -3.72 -8.89
CA ILE A 887 83.87 -2.87 -8.92
C ILE A 887 83.64 -1.50 -8.25
N ASP A 888 82.47 -0.90 -8.40
CA ASP A 888 82.14 0.39 -7.76
C ASP A 888 81.81 0.24 -6.25
N GLU A 889 81.25 -0.90 -5.83
CA GLU A 889 81.16 -1.32 -4.42
C GLU A 889 82.54 -1.60 -3.81
N GLU A 890 83.42 -2.30 -4.52
CA GLU A 890 84.77 -2.59 -4.04
C GLU A 890 85.56 -1.29 -3.85
N LYS A 891 85.49 -0.35 -4.80
CA LYS A 891 86.03 1.01 -4.64
C LYS A 891 85.48 1.69 -3.38
N ALA A 892 84.19 1.55 -3.09
CA ALA A 892 83.57 2.13 -1.90
C ALA A 892 84.03 1.45 -0.60
N ARG A 893 84.13 0.11 -0.57
CA ARG A 893 84.69 -0.67 0.55
C ARG A 893 86.14 -0.28 0.80
N LEU A 894 86.96 -0.22 -0.24
CA LEU A 894 88.37 0.22 -0.19
C LEU A 894 88.50 1.68 0.27
N LEU A 895 87.65 2.60 -0.21
CA LEU A 895 87.61 4.00 0.24
C LEU A 895 87.21 4.16 1.70
N ASN A 896 86.41 3.24 2.25
CA ASN A 896 86.04 3.23 3.67
C ASN A 896 87.12 2.57 4.53
N ALA A 897 87.73 1.47 4.07
CA ALA A 897 88.88 0.85 4.73
C ALA A 897 90.11 1.79 4.78
N LEU A 898 90.42 2.51 3.70
CA LEU A 898 91.47 3.54 3.66
C LEU A 898 91.19 4.77 4.54
N LYS A 899 89.95 4.95 5.03
CA LYS A 899 89.58 5.96 6.02
C LYS A 899 89.49 5.40 7.44
N GLY A 900 89.55 4.08 7.63
CA GLY A 900 89.16 3.39 8.84
C GLY A 900 90.23 2.45 9.39
N GLY A 901 91.10 2.96 10.25
CA GLY A 901 91.81 2.13 11.21
C GLY A 901 92.99 2.81 11.93
N PRO A 902 93.39 2.31 13.12
CA PRO A 902 92.76 1.27 13.93
C PRO A 902 92.24 1.80 15.29
N ASP A 903 91.17 1.19 15.82
CA ASP A 903 91.10 0.85 17.25
C ASP A 903 90.09 -0.29 17.51
N VAL A 904 90.12 -0.91 18.70
CA VAL A 904 89.42 -2.18 19.00
C VAL A 904 88.61 -2.12 20.29
N SER A 905 87.30 -2.46 20.24
CA SER A 905 86.54 -3.04 21.36
C SER A 905 85.15 -3.54 20.93
N GLU A 906 84.68 -4.64 21.53
CA GLU A 906 83.40 -5.31 21.28
C GLU A 906 82.25 -4.82 22.20
N ASP A 907 81.04 -5.36 21.96
CA ASP A 907 79.88 -5.48 22.86
C ASP A 907 79.19 -4.24 23.50
N ALA A 908 78.01 -3.89 22.96
CA ALA A 908 76.72 -3.97 23.68
C ALA A 908 75.51 -3.60 22.76
N PRO A 909 74.32 -4.23 22.91
CA PRO A 909 73.16 -3.96 22.05
C PRO A 909 72.36 -2.72 22.46
N SER A 910 71.59 -2.15 21.53
CA SER A 910 70.67 -1.03 21.77
C SER A 910 69.23 -1.35 21.38
N THR A 911 68.29 -1.04 22.28
CA THR A 911 66.83 -1.09 22.05
C THR A 911 66.35 0.34 21.75
N PRO A 912 65.44 0.56 20.79
CA PRO A 912 65.24 1.88 20.19
C PRO A 912 64.53 2.90 21.10
N ALA A 913 64.86 4.18 20.88
CA ALA A 913 64.15 5.33 21.44
C ALA A 913 63.13 5.89 20.43
N GLN A 914 62.10 6.58 20.94
CA GLN A 914 60.97 7.05 20.14
C GLN A 914 61.24 8.37 19.42
N ASP A 915 60.78 8.40 18.16
CA ASP A 915 60.15 9.49 17.40
C ASP A 915 60.12 10.93 17.98
N ILE A 916 60.46 11.92 17.13
CA ILE A 916 59.87 13.26 17.09
C ILE A 916 60.06 13.89 15.69
N GLN A 917 59.02 14.59 15.23
CA GLN A 917 58.85 15.18 13.89
C GLN A 917 59.72 16.43 13.62
N PRO A 918 59.89 16.80 12.33
CA PRO A 918 60.13 18.19 11.92
C PRO A 918 59.00 18.74 11.01
N GLU A 919 58.51 19.95 11.32
CA GLU A 919 57.50 20.69 10.52
C GLU A 919 58.14 21.76 9.60
N GLU A 920 57.33 22.39 8.75
CA GLU A 920 57.70 23.24 7.60
C GLU A 920 58.74 24.37 7.80
N LYS A 921 59.60 24.55 6.77
CA LYS A 921 59.67 25.73 5.86
C LYS A 921 60.84 25.57 4.85
N GLY A 922 60.83 26.17 3.66
CA GLY A 922 59.83 26.99 2.98
C GLY A 922 60.37 27.46 1.61
N SER A 923 59.49 27.71 0.62
CA SER A 923 59.89 28.14 -0.73
C SER A 923 60.32 29.61 -0.79
N LEU A 924 61.27 29.97 -1.69
CA LEU A 924 61.16 31.14 -2.58
C LEU A 924 62.38 31.32 -3.54
N LEU A 925 62.08 31.75 -4.77
CA LEU A 925 62.91 32.54 -5.72
C LEU A 925 64.18 31.93 -6.36
N GLY A 926 64.38 32.27 -7.63
CA GLY A 926 65.65 32.12 -8.35
C GLY A 926 65.85 33.23 -9.40
N ARG A 927 67.08 33.42 -9.91
CA ARG A 927 67.34 34.33 -11.06
C ARG A 927 68.68 34.13 -11.80
N LYS A 928 68.57 33.85 -13.10
CA LYS A 928 69.42 34.27 -14.25
C LYS A 928 70.97 34.36 -14.17
N ASN A 929 71.58 33.58 -15.06
CA ASN A 929 72.59 33.95 -16.07
C ASN A 929 73.93 34.62 -15.66
N ARG A 930 75.01 33.81 -15.68
CA ARG A 930 76.28 33.98 -16.44
C ARG A 930 77.17 32.74 -16.16
N GLY A 931 78.07 32.28 -17.03
CA GLY A 931 78.33 32.68 -18.43
C GLY A 931 79.79 32.43 -18.83
N ASP A 932 80.01 31.53 -19.79
CA ASP A 932 81.25 31.31 -20.57
C ASP A 932 82.54 30.90 -19.81
N ARG A 933 83.01 29.65 -20.01
CA ARG A 933 84.21 29.39 -20.83
C ARG A 933 84.52 27.91 -21.04
N ARG A 934 85.02 27.59 -22.25
CA ARG A 934 85.81 26.38 -22.51
C ARG A 934 87.11 26.42 -21.70
N ASN A 935 87.60 25.25 -21.29
CA ASN A 935 89.01 24.97 -21.46
C ASN A 935 89.19 23.55 -21.99
N GLN A 936 90.10 23.37 -22.95
CA GLN A 936 90.50 22.05 -23.40
C GLN A 936 91.67 21.59 -22.53
N ASN A 937 91.67 20.33 -22.11
CA ASN A 937 92.93 19.63 -21.98
C ASN A 937 92.72 18.14 -22.26
N LYS A 938 93.42 17.62 -23.27
CA LYS A 938 93.46 16.20 -23.56
C LYS A 938 94.67 15.64 -22.81
N GLN A 939 94.43 14.83 -21.80
CA GLN A 939 95.44 13.91 -21.26
C GLN A 939 94.96 12.50 -21.57
N ASP A 940 95.81 11.73 -22.21
CA ASP A 940 95.49 10.37 -22.62
C ASP A 940 95.45 9.47 -21.38
N ASN A 941 94.25 9.05 -20.99
CA ASN A 941 94.04 8.20 -19.83
C ASN A 941 94.28 6.74 -20.21
N LEU A 942 95.45 6.19 -19.84
CA LEU A 942 95.90 4.81 -20.13
C LEU A 942 95.10 3.72 -19.37
N LEU A 943 93.86 4.01 -19.00
CA LEU A 943 92.94 3.17 -18.24
C LEU A 943 91.50 3.44 -18.75
N ASN A 944 91.26 3.14 -20.02
CA ASN A 944 89.92 3.11 -20.61
C ASN A 944 89.36 1.66 -20.56
N PRO A 945 88.29 1.37 -19.81
CA PRO A 945 87.74 0.01 -19.70
C PRO A 945 86.84 -0.41 -20.87
N ASP A 946 86.71 0.42 -21.91
CA ASP A 946 85.96 0.13 -23.14
C ASP A 946 86.89 -0.08 -24.36
N ASP A 947 88.19 -0.34 -24.16
CA ASP A 947 89.10 -0.80 -25.23
C ASP A 947 88.94 -2.33 -25.43
N GLU A 948 88.71 -2.78 -26.66
CA GLU A 948 88.27 -4.17 -26.95
C GLU A 948 89.37 -5.26 -26.88
N ASP A 949 90.64 -4.87 -26.75
CA ASP A 949 91.82 -5.77 -26.80
C ASP A 949 92.39 -6.12 -25.40
N TYR A 950 91.58 -6.75 -24.53
CA TYR A 950 92.07 -7.44 -23.32
C TYR A 950 91.35 -8.79 -23.11
N LEU A 951 92.09 -9.88 -23.34
CA LEU A 951 91.69 -11.29 -23.15
C LEU A 951 92.45 -11.91 -21.96
#